data_AF-A0A2Z4FPI3-F1
#
_entry.id   AF-A0A2Z4FPI3-F1
#
_cell.length_a   1.000
_cell.length_b   1.000
_cell.length_c   1.000
_cell.angle_alpha   90.00
_cell.angle_beta   90.00
_cell.angle_gamma   90.00
#
_symmetry.space_group_name_H-M   'P 1'
#
loop_
_entity.id
_entity.type
_entity.pdbx_description
1 polymer ?
#
loop_
_entity_poly.entity_id
_entity_poly.type
_entity_poly.pdbx_seq_one_letter_code
_entity_poly.pdbx_strand_id
1 'polypeptide(L)'
;MKSLTQRYPSNLRTRALLSLGAAGLLSLAVGCSNSSQPVVTEAQLAAEESPTLDHTHPELVVLDGVKAVEAAFDGDRANFVQEKPFRQVGFFYRSENGNGGLDWRVRYTSGKWSDWAPVEVTWEEEDLHVGRVLLDQEALEIELRDSAGLQSAHIEFYEEVVANTTQLTRDLPFAKASDDGEAIDLSAGVKPLPSDNDGDFRTVGQAVAPSSLVVPRSGWGARNTNCSGSHSPNRMSIHHTYAPATDGGDAARAMRGMQAYHIDTNGWCDIGYHFVVSQSAKIFQGRSRSTEIGAHVGGQNTGNVGICLIGNFQPGYSNTQTPSESQLAATGRIVGWVSETHSIALNRTKVLGHRENPGQSTTCPGTNLLNKIPHILDLAGGGSKEEYNITVKVKWNGTQNFYTQGISHNIADALPGDQFKAEILIKNDSSGVVRNVSSGFEVLQPYLKATNYSIYSDHPAYDQSSWTLNDANDEPNNPPNSNLGASGKLNLNAFSPGETKRILIDMEATQYSITDSPSGVVRAWIQHAESTSTTIYGEQTSWGGSVATNEFGQIARGYARVDVLERDTWLFDDTEDDANLEGWTGAPEAGITSLKVNTSLGAMALKHADANVELTAPDWTEINADQYDQLVLRLRSHDGPHTAVVYWGTGDGFDPARSVAFRGLGDSEFNDLVIPMSSHSDWAGTIKELKIVPLLGDAPAEDASAWYDIDAIFFQSSTEKATSAPGIEYSEETPVELVDPGADSEDPSDDEKDPGVGGENPGQDGGDPGNDGESPLDEDGNPRVKVKSGGCSSTGADADAAPLSPSGVAWALGLGALGLLSRRRRG
;
A
#
# COMPACT_ATOMS: atom_id res chain seq x y z
N MET A 1 12.41 59.62 8.09
CA MET A 1 12.31 60.74 9.05
C MET A 1 10.95 61.40 8.93
N LYS A 2 10.20 61.47 10.06
CA LYS A 2 9.02 62.30 10.40
C LYS A 2 7.79 62.30 9.47
N SER A 3 6.52 62.30 9.91
CA SER A 3 5.78 61.92 11.12
C SER A 3 4.29 62.27 10.89
N LEU A 4 3.37 61.47 11.46
CA LEU A 4 2.07 61.85 12.05
C LEU A 4 0.81 62.13 11.18
N THR A 5 -0.11 61.14 11.23
CA THR A 5 -1.53 61.18 11.70
C THR A 5 -2.41 62.43 11.48
N GLN A 6 -3.60 62.24 10.89
CA GLN A 6 -4.92 62.29 11.58
C GLN A 6 -6.16 62.13 10.66
N ARG A 7 -7.10 61.30 11.13
CA ARG A 7 -8.58 61.42 11.19
C ARG A 7 -9.48 61.44 9.94
N TYR A 8 -10.42 60.49 9.99
CA TYR A 8 -11.76 60.43 9.36
C TYR A 8 -12.68 61.61 9.70
N PRO A 9 -13.79 61.77 8.95
CA PRO A 9 -15.09 61.58 9.59
C PRO A 9 -16.11 60.72 8.80
N SER A 10 -17.03 60.19 9.60
CA SER A 10 -18.18 59.32 9.38
C SER A 10 -19.47 60.03 8.95
N ASN A 11 -20.44 59.33 8.32
CA ASN A 11 -21.74 58.93 8.91
C ASN A 11 -22.89 58.69 7.91
N LEU A 12 -23.81 57.81 8.37
CA LEU A 12 -25.28 57.70 8.17
C LEU A 12 -25.70 56.33 7.55
N ARG A 13 -26.61 55.51 8.11
CA ARG A 13 -27.42 55.55 9.34
C ARG A 13 -28.25 54.24 9.50
N THR A 14 -28.31 53.71 10.76
CA THR A 14 -29.46 53.13 11.53
C THR A 14 -30.24 51.89 11.02
N ARG A 15 -30.75 50.90 11.81
CA ARG A 15 -31.23 50.70 13.22
C ARG A 15 -31.06 49.19 13.60
N ALA A 16 -30.54 48.76 14.77
CA ALA A 16 -31.12 48.68 16.14
C ALA A 16 -32.19 47.56 16.31
N LEU A 17 -32.33 46.76 17.38
CA LEU A 17 -31.75 46.61 18.73
C LEU A 17 -32.45 45.38 19.39
N LEU A 18 -31.79 44.59 20.26
CA LEU A 18 -32.16 44.36 21.68
C LEU A 18 -31.46 43.14 22.30
N SER A 19 -30.89 43.40 23.48
CA SER A 19 -30.29 42.48 24.44
C SER A 19 -31.09 42.50 25.74
N LEU A 20 -31.04 41.43 26.52
CA LEU A 20 -31.25 41.43 27.97
C LEU A 20 -30.62 40.16 28.56
N GLY A 21 -29.85 40.32 29.64
CA GLY A 21 -29.29 39.23 30.43
C GLY A 21 -29.74 39.28 31.89
N ALA A 22 -29.40 38.25 32.67
CA ALA A 22 -28.90 38.33 34.05
C ALA A 22 -28.76 36.94 34.72
N ALA A 23 -27.56 36.72 35.26
CA ALA A 23 -27.18 36.14 36.57
C ALA A 23 -27.78 34.80 37.10
N GLY A 24 -26.91 33.79 37.18
CA GLY A 24 -26.22 33.39 38.43
C GLY A 24 -26.87 32.34 39.35
N LEU A 25 -26.23 31.16 39.49
CA LEU A 25 -25.98 30.47 40.77
C LEU A 25 -24.98 29.32 40.62
N LEU A 26 -24.19 29.14 41.67
CA LEU A 26 -23.00 28.29 41.83
C LEU A 26 -23.40 26.92 42.42
N SER A 27 -22.83 25.80 41.96
CA SER A 27 -22.64 24.54 42.72
C SER A 27 -21.66 23.61 41.98
N LEU A 28 -20.72 23.02 42.71
CA LEU A 28 -19.59 22.19 42.25
C LEU A 28 -19.99 20.74 41.92
N ALA A 29 -19.10 20.12 41.13
CA ALA A 29 -19.14 18.82 40.47
C ALA A 29 -19.25 17.57 41.37
N VAL A 30 -19.70 16.44 40.78
CA VAL A 30 -18.91 15.22 40.46
C VAL A 30 -19.86 14.21 39.76
N GLY A 31 -19.41 13.56 38.68
CA GLY A 31 -19.83 12.19 38.35
C GLY A 31 -20.57 11.94 37.02
N CYS A 32 -19.84 11.32 36.10
CA CYS A 32 -20.29 10.39 35.04
C CYS A 32 -21.03 10.93 33.80
N SER A 33 -20.32 10.77 32.67
CA SER A 33 -20.73 10.97 31.29
C SER A 33 -21.88 10.06 30.85
N ASN A 34 -22.94 10.66 30.31
CA ASN A 34 -23.84 10.01 29.37
C ASN A 34 -24.05 10.98 28.19
N SER A 35 -23.29 10.78 27.10
CA SER A 35 -23.63 11.34 25.79
C SER A 35 -24.13 10.23 24.88
N SER A 36 -25.43 10.04 24.85
CA SER A 36 -26.11 9.35 23.77
C SER A 36 -26.06 10.23 22.52
N GLN A 37 -25.07 9.99 21.66
CA GLN A 37 -25.08 10.43 20.25
C GLN A 37 -25.84 9.35 19.44
N PRO A 38 -26.56 9.72 18.38
CA PRO A 38 -27.36 8.77 17.60
C PRO A 38 -26.45 7.79 16.85
N VAL A 39 -26.87 6.52 16.81
CA VAL A 39 -26.26 5.49 15.97
C VAL A 39 -26.48 5.88 14.51
N VAL A 40 -25.39 6.16 13.81
CA VAL A 40 -25.37 6.38 12.36
C VAL A 40 -25.48 5.01 11.70
N THR A 41 -26.49 4.77 10.88
CA THR A 41 -26.64 3.50 10.14
C THR A 41 -25.59 3.40 9.04
N GLU A 42 -25.17 2.19 8.63
CA GLU A 42 -24.24 1.98 7.50
C GLU A 42 -24.67 2.71 6.21
N ALA A 43 -25.97 2.89 5.98
CA ALA A 43 -26.52 3.66 4.86
C ALA A 43 -26.20 5.18 4.91
N GLN A 44 -25.86 5.72 6.08
CA GLN A 44 -25.46 7.12 6.26
C GLN A 44 -23.93 7.30 6.20
N LEU A 45 -23.15 6.27 6.55
CA LEU A 45 -21.69 6.24 6.28
C LEU A 45 -21.40 6.14 4.77
N ALA A 46 -22.21 5.38 4.03
CA ALA A 46 -22.13 5.32 2.57
C ALA A 46 -22.49 6.65 1.85
N ALA A 47 -23.10 7.61 2.55
CA ALA A 47 -23.50 8.90 1.97
C ALA A 47 -22.50 10.05 2.27
N GLU A 48 -21.54 9.86 3.18
CA GLU A 48 -20.50 10.86 3.49
C GLU A 48 -19.12 10.53 2.91
N GLU A 49 -18.91 9.32 2.36
CA GLU A 49 -17.74 8.95 1.55
C GLU A 49 -17.98 9.05 0.04
N SER A 50 -18.38 10.24 -0.45
CA SER A 50 -18.11 10.61 -1.85
C SER A 50 -18.33 12.10 -2.12
N PRO A 51 -17.24 12.85 -2.33
CA PRO A 51 -17.25 13.76 -3.46
C PRO A 51 -15.86 13.88 -4.11
N THR A 52 -15.58 13.06 -5.12
CA THR A 52 -15.20 13.45 -6.49
C THR A 52 -14.62 12.24 -7.24
N LEU A 53 -15.47 11.26 -7.54
CA LEU A 53 -15.27 10.44 -8.74
C LEU A 53 -15.77 11.27 -9.92
N ASP A 54 -14.89 11.52 -10.89
CA ASP A 54 -15.25 12.15 -12.15
C ASP A 54 -16.23 11.22 -12.89
N HIS A 55 -17.50 11.61 -12.94
CA HIS A 55 -18.56 10.87 -13.62
C HIS A 55 -18.40 11.02 -15.14
N THR A 56 -17.53 10.23 -15.76
CA THR A 56 -17.76 9.77 -17.13
C THR A 56 -18.77 8.64 -17.06
N HIS A 57 -20.04 8.97 -16.78
CA HIS A 57 -21.10 8.04 -16.34
C HIS A 57 -21.05 6.66 -17.02
N PRO A 58 -20.70 5.57 -16.31
CA PRO A 58 -21.16 4.25 -16.70
C PRO A 58 -22.63 4.13 -16.31
N GLU A 59 -23.47 3.76 -17.26
CA GLU A 59 -24.78 3.22 -16.92
C GLU A 59 -24.51 1.85 -16.25
N LEU A 60 -25.05 1.63 -15.05
CA LEU A 60 -24.71 0.49 -14.20
C LEU A 60 -25.97 -0.35 -13.96
N VAL A 61 -25.86 -1.65 -14.22
CA VAL A 61 -26.88 -2.64 -13.88
C VAL A 61 -26.37 -3.48 -12.71
N VAL A 62 -27.16 -3.57 -11.64
CA VAL A 62 -26.84 -4.36 -10.45
C VAL A 62 -27.89 -5.45 -10.26
N LEU A 63 -27.45 -6.71 -10.32
CA LEU A 63 -28.23 -7.91 -10.05
C LEU A 63 -27.72 -8.52 -8.74
N ASP A 64 -28.21 -8.03 -7.62
CA ASP A 64 -27.77 -8.45 -6.30
C ASP A 64 -28.56 -9.67 -5.80
N GLY A 65 -27.92 -10.84 -5.85
CA GLY A 65 -28.46 -12.12 -5.43
C GLY A 65 -29.30 -12.87 -6.49
N VAL A 66 -29.46 -14.18 -6.27
CA VAL A 66 -30.08 -15.12 -7.21
C VAL A 66 -31.48 -14.67 -7.67
N LYS A 67 -32.28 -14.06 -6.79
CA LYS A 67 -33.62 -13.57 -7.15
C LYS A 67 -33.60 -12.39 -8.13
N ALA A 68 -32.59 -11.52 -8.04
CA ALA A 68 -32.44 -10.40 -8.97
C ALA A 68 -31.97 -10.92 -10.34
N VAL A 69 -31.11 -11.94 -10.35
CA VAL A 69 -30.71 -12.66 -11.57
C VAL A 69 -31.93 -13.32 -12.22
N GLU A 70 -32.70 -14.12 -11.48
CA GLU A 70 -33.92 -14.77 -11.98
C GLU A 70 -34.96 -13.78 -12.53
N ALA A 71 -35.06 -12.58 -11.95
CA ALA A 71 -35.99 -11.56 -12.40
C ALA A 71 -35.51 -10.82 -13.67
N ALA A 72 -34.19 -10.71 -13.87
CA ALA A 72 -33.59 -10.06 -15.02
C ALA A 72 -33.49 -10.98 -16.26
N PHE A 73 -33.38 -12.30 -16.03
CA PHE A 73 -33.35 -13.29 -17.09
C PHE A 73 -34.76 -13.84 -17.38
N ASP A 74 -35.30 -13.57 -18.57
CA ASP A 74 -36.52 -14.23 -19.05
C ASP A 74 -36.16 -15.60 -19.63
N GLY A 75 -36.24 -16.63 -18.77
CA GLY A 75 -35.70 -17.95 -19.07
C GLY A 75 -34.18 -17.95 -18.95
N ASP A 76 -33.48 -18.07 -20.08
CA ASP A 76 -32.00 -18.08 -20.12
C ASP A 76 -31.42 -16.87 -20.84
N ARG A 77 -32.16 -15.74 -20.88
CA ARG A 77 -31.70 -14.52 -21.54
C ARG A 77 -32.04 -13.26 -20.77
N ALA A 78 -31.09 -12.35 -20.69
CA ALA A 78 -31.30 -10.98 -20.22
C ALA A 78 -30.94 -10.00 -21.33
N ASN A 79 -31.65 -8.88 -21.42
CA ASN A 79 -31.41 -7.86 -22.43
C ASN A 79 -31.38 -6.48 -21.80
N PHE A 80 -30.31 -5.72 -22.08
CA PHE A 80 -30.08 -4.39 -21.54
C PHE A 80 -29.91 -3.40 -22.69
N VAL A 81 -30.82 -2.42 -22.74
CA VAL A 81 -30.79 -1.33 -23.73
C VAL A 81 -30.28 -0.08 -23.02
N GLN A 82 -29.25 0.55 -23.59
CA GLN A 82 -28.63 1.75 -23.04
C GLN A 82 -29.15 2.99 -23.75
N GLU A 83 -29.24 4.11 -23.03
CA GLU A 83 -29.66 5.39 -23.62
C GLU A 83 -28.61 5.98 -24.57
N LYS A 84 -27.33 5.64 -24.33
CA LYS A 84 -26.18 6.10 -25.12
C LYS A 84 -25.39 4.93 -25.72
N PRO A 85 -24.73 5.12 -26.87
CA PRO A 85 -23.91 4.07 -27.44
C PRO A 85 -22.68 3.76 -26.56
N PHE A 86 -22.38 2.49 -26.40
CA PHE A 86 -21.20 2.00 -25.70
C PHE A 86 -20.26 1.25 -26.64
N ARG A 87 -18.97 1.22 -26.27
CA ARG A 87 -17.90 0.48 -26.98
C ARG A 87 -17.19 -0.53 -26.08
N GLN A 88 -17.46 -0.50 -24.78
CA GLN A 88 -16.97 -1.48 -23.82
C GLN A 88 -18.03 -1.79 -22.77
N VAL A 89 -18.02 -3.03 -22.28
CA VAL A 89 -18.82 -3.48 -21.13
C VAL A 89 -17.91 -4.17 -20.12
N GLY A 90 -18.03 -3.80 -18.84
CA GLY A 90 -17.38 -4.49 -17.71
C GLY A 90 -18.37 -5.39 -16.98
N PHE A 91 -17.89 -6.54 -16.50
CA PHE A 91 -18.67 -7.52 -15.76
C PHE A 91 -17.96 -7.88 -14.46
N PHE A 92 -18.71 -7.88 -13.35
CA PHE A 92 -18.30 -8.43 -12.06
C PHE A 92 -19.40 -9.37 -11.58
N TYR A 93 -19.18 -10.67 -11.54
CA TYR A 93 -20.25 -11.62 -11.24
C TYR A 93 -19.78 -12.82 -10.46
N ARG A 94 -20.68 -13.41 -9.67
CA ARG A 94 -20.43 -14.66 -8.93
C ARG A 94 -21.14 -15.85 -9.57
N SER A 95 -20.48 -16.99 -9.71
CA SER A 95 -21.02 -18.23 -10.29
C SER A 95 -20.53 -19.49 -9.58
N GLU A 96 -21.46 -20.38 -9.19
CA GLU A 96 -21.14 -21.64 -8.48
C GLU A 96 -20.53 -22.73 -9.39
N ASN A 97 -20.73 -22.62 -10.70
CA ASN A 97 -20.15 -23.54 -11.68
C ASN A 97 -18.89 -22.87 -12.25
N GLY A 98 -17.71 -23.31 -11.81
CA GLY A 98 -16.38 -22.74 -12.12
C GLY A 98 -15.93 -22.78 -13.60
N ASN A 99 -16.83 -22.52 -14.55
CA ASN A 99 -16.55 -22.22 -15.95
C ASN A 99 -17.09 -20.84 -16.38
N GLY A 100 -17.66 -20.03 -15.48
CA GLY A 100 -17.91 -18.59 -15.68
C GLY A 100 -18.64 -18.15 -16.97
N GLY A 101 -19.36 -19.03 -17.67
CA GLY A 101 -19.67 -18.87 -19.08
C GLY A 101 -20.88 -18.00 -19.41
N LEU A 102 -20.86 -16.72 -19.06
CA LEU A 102 -21.81 -15.75 -19.59
C LEU A 102 -21.51 -15.49 -21.07
N ASP A 103 -22.47 -15.77 -21.94
CA ASP A 103 -22.39 -15.44 -23.36
C ASP A 103 -23.06 -14.09 -23.61
N TRP A 104 -22.49 -13.29 -24.51
CA TRP A 104 -23.03 -12.00 -24.90
C TRP A 104 -23.15 -11.87 -26.42
N ARG A 105 -24.02 -10.95 -26.84
CA ARG A 105 -24.00 -10.33 -28.17
C ARG A 105 -24.55 -8.91 -28.07
N VAL A 106 -24.20 -8.05 -29.02
CA VAL A 106 -24.67 -6.66 -29.04
C VAL A 106 -25.42 -6.32 -30.31
N ARG A 107 -26.32 -5.33 -30.21
CA ARG A 107 -26.87 -4.64 -31.37
C ARG A 107 -26.12 -3.34 -31.59
N TYR A 108 -25.38 -3.27 -32.69
CA TYR A 108 -24.68 -2.07 -33.10
C TYR A 108 -25.65 -0.92 -33.39
N THR A 109 -25.17 0.32 -33.36
CA THR A 109 -25.95 1.51 -33.77
C THR A 109 -26.48 1.42 -35.21
N SER A 110 -25.86 0.58 -36.05
CA SER A 110 -26.34 0.22 -37.39
C SER A 110 -27.61 -0.65 -37.41
N GLY A 111 -28.04 -1.18 -36.26
CA GLY A 111 -29.18 -2.09 -36.11
C GLY A 111 -28.86 -3.57 -36.35
N LYS A 112 -27.61 -3.90 -36.72
CA LYS A 112 -27.17 -5.30 -36.90
C LYS A 112 -26.74 -5.90 -35.57
N TRP A 113 -27.11 -7.16 -35.33
CA TRP A 113 -26.62 -7.96 -34.20
C TRP A 113 -25.24 -8.56 -34.51
N SER A 114 -24.37 -8.62 -33.49
CA SER A 114 -23.18 -9.46 -33.51
C SER A 114 -23.55 -10.95 -33.39
N ASP A 115 -22.59 -11.82 -33.72
CA ASP A 115 -22.67 -13.22 -33.32
C ASP A 115 -22.54 -13.33 -31.79
N TRP A 116 -22.96 -14.47 -31.23
CA TRP A 116 -22.75 -14.76 -29.82
C TRP A 116 -21.28 -15.06 -29.55
N ALA A 117 -20.76 -14.52 -28.45
CA ALA A 117 -19.41 -14.76 -27.97
C ALA A 117 -19.42 -14.89 -26.44
N PRO A 118 -18.49 -15.65 -25.86
CA PRO A 118 -18.32 -15.67 -24.41
C PRO A 118 -17.81 -14.31 -23.91
N VAL A 119 -18.17 -13.95 -22.69
CA VAL A 119 -17.55 -12.83 -21.98
C VAL A 119 -16.07 -13.17 -21.78
N GLU A 120 -15.18 -12.24 -22.11
CA GLU A 120 -13.75 -12.41 -21.86
C GLU A 120 -13.51 -12.25 -20.37
N VAL A 121 -13.39 -13.36 -19.63
CA VAL A 121 -12.98 -13.33 -18.22
C VAL A 121 -11.51 -12.94 -18.15
N THR A 122 -11.24 -11.79 -17.55
CA THR A 122 -9.89 -11.26 -17.38
C THR A 122 -9.26 -11.67 -16.06
N TRP A 123 -10.08 -12.05 -15.08
CA TRP A 123 -9.66 -12.57 -13.78
C TRP A 123 -10.77 -13.36 -13.12
N GLU A 124 -10.42 -14.37 -12.32
CA GLU A 124 -11.33 -15.14 -11.49
C GLU A 124 -10.67 -15.60 -10.19
N GLU A 125 -11.45 -15.69 -9.12
CA GLU A 125 -11.08 -16.24 -7.82
C GLU A 125 -12.30 -16.94 -7.20
N GLU A 126 -12.19 -18.24 -6.94
CA GLU A 126 -13.29 -19.09 -6.47
C GLU A 126 -14.56 -19.01 -7.33
N ASP A 127 -15.63 -18.40 -6.80
CA ASP A 127 -16.90 -18.18 -7.48
C ASP A 127 -16.98 -16.79 -8.14
N LEU A 128 -16.03 -15.89 -7.91
CA LEU A 128 -16.03 -14.52 -8.43
C LEU A 128 -15.29 -14.42 -9.77
N HIS A 129 -15.93 -13.80 -10.75
CA HIS A 129 -15.39 -13.57 -12.09
C HIS A 129 -15.45 -12.08 -12.45
N VAL A 130 -14.38 -11.59 -13.06
CA VAL A 130 -14.28 -10.25 -13.66
C VAL A 130 -14.05 -10.41 -15.14
N GLY A 131 -14.98 -9.89 -15.94
CA GLY A 131 -14.96 -10.02 -17.39
C GLY A 131 -15.17 -8.72 -18.13
N ARG A 132 -14.89 -8.73 -19.44
CA ARG A 132 -15.09 -7.57 -20.30
C ARG A 132 -15.59 -7.95 -21.68
N VAL A 133 -16.12 -6.93 -22.36
CA VAL A 133 -16.46 -6.94 -23.78
C VAL A 133 -15.92 -5.68 -24.42
N LEU A 134 -15.16 -5.83 -25.50
CA LEU A 134 -14.62 -4.73 -26.30
C LEU A 134 -15.22 -4.76 -27.70
N LEU A 135 -15.73 -3.62 -28.16
CA LEU A 135 -16.40 -3.51 -29.44
C LEU A 135 -15.62 -2.64 -30.43
N ASP A 136 -15.51 -3.13 -31.66
CA ASP A 136 -14.94 -2.38 -32.78
C ASP A 136 -15.86 -1.26 -33.28
N GLN A 137 -17.16 -1.37 -32.96
CA GLN A 137 -18.25 -0.48 -33.35
C GLN A 137 -19.14 -0.16 -32.15
N GLU A 138 -19.79 1.00 -32.17
CA GLU A 138 -20.71 1.41 -31.12
C GLU A 138 -21.97 0.53 -31.10
N ALA A 139 -22.41 0.15 -29.91
CA ALA A 139 -23.64 -0.60 -29.66
C ALA A 139 -24.58 0.12 -28.72
N LEU A 140 -25.88 -0.20 -28.79
CA LEU A 140 -26.93 0.39 -27.94
C LEU A 140 -27.64 -0.64 -27.07
N GLU A 141 -27.40 -1.92 -27.33
CA GLU A 141 -28.12 -3.02 -26.70
C GLU A 141 -27.17 -4.21 -26.54
N ILE A 142 -27.18 -4.86 -25.38
CA ILE A 142 -26.48 -6.13 -25.12
C ILE A 142 -27.49 -7.17 -24.64
N GLU A 143 -27.38 -8.37 -25.20
CA GLU A 143 -28.13 -9.54 -24.75
C GLU A 143 -27.15 -10.55 -24.15
N LEU A 144 -27.50 -11.07 -22.97
CA LEU A 144 -26.76 -12.10 -22.25
C LEU A 144 -27.52 -13.42 -22.26
N ARG A 145 -26.82 -14.54 -22.18
CA ARG A 145 -27.40 -15.88 -21.98
C ARG A 145 -26.48 -16.78 -21.15
N ASP A 146 -27.00 -17.94 -20.76
CA ASP A 146 -26.34 -18.96 -19.95
C ASP A 146 -26.12 -18.51 -18.49
N SER A 147 -27.23 -18.25 -17.80
CA SER A 147 -27.25 -17.77 -16.41
C SER A 147 -27.07 -18.88 -15.35
N ALA A 148 -26.78 -20.11 -15.77
CA ALA A 148 -26.81 -21.28 -14.91
C ALA A 148 -25.71 -21.24 -13.83
N GLY A 149 -26.13 -21.04 -12.57
CA GLY A 149 -25.24 -20.93 -11.42
C GLY A 149 -24.82 -19.50 -11.06
N LEU A 150 -25.30 -18.50 -11.80
CA LEU A 150 -25.04 -17.08 -11.54
C LEU A 150 -25.73 -16.62 -10.26
N GLN A 151 -24.94 -16.20 -9.26
CA GLN A 151 -25.43 -15.75 -7.96
C GLN A 151 -25.68 -14.24 -7.92
N SER A 152 -24.83 -13.44 -8.57
CA SER A 152 -24.97 -11.99 -8.67
C SER A 152 -24.17 -11.45 -9.86
N ALA A 153 -24.54 -10.28 -10.38
CA ALA A 153 -23.79 -9.62 -11.45
C ALA A 153 -23.90 -8.10 -11.42
N HIS A 154 -22.79 -7.39 -11.56
CA HIS A 154 -22.70 -5.95 -11.78
C HIS A 154 -22.16 -5.72 -13.20
N ILE A 155 -22.86 -4.93 -14.00
CA ILE A 155 -22.55 -4.71 -15.41
C ILE A 155 -22.43 -3.21 -15.68
N GLU A 156 -21.31 -2.81 -16.25
CA GLU A 156 -20.96 -1.40 -16.49
C GLU A 156 -20.78 -1.11 -17.97
N PHE A 157 -21.39 -0.03 -18.48
CA PHE A 157 -21.32 0.36 -19.89
C PHE A 157 -20.45 1.59 -20.11
N TYR A 158 -19.53 1.52 -21.06
CA TYR A 158 -18.56 2.57 -21.34
C TYR A 158 -18.68 3.11 -22.77
N GLU A 159 -18.80 4.43 -22.94
CA GLU A 159 -18.88 5.11 -24.25
C GLU A 159 -17.57 4.97 -25.06
N GLU A 160 -16.42 4.79 -24.39
CA GLU A 160 -15.09 4.64 -25.00
C GLU A 160 -14.40 3.35 -24.51
N VAL A 161 -13.45 2.83 -25.28
CA VAL A 161 -12.63 1.67 -24.87
C VAL A 161 -11.55 2.15 -23.92
N VAL A 162 -11.72 1.87 -22.63
CA VAL A 162 -10.79 2.18 -21.56
C VAL A 162 -9.89 0.95 -21.34
N ALA A 163 -8.92 0.73 -22.22
CA ALA A 163 -7.85 -0.23 -21.92
C ALA A 163 -6.52 0.14 -22.60
N ASN A 164 -5.55 0.51 -21.77
CA ASN A 164 -4.13 0.27 -22.00
C ASN A 164 -3.88 -1.21 -21.66
N THR A 165 -3.68 -2.07 -22.66
CA THR A 165 -3.53 -3.52 -22.48
C THR A 165 -2.31 -3.94 -21.67
N THR A 166 -1.40 -3.01 -21.39
CA THR A 166 -0.20 -3.23 -20.55
C THR A 166 -0.46 -3.00 -19.06
N GLN A 167 -1.58 -2.36 -18.70
CA GLN A 167 -1.87 -1.93 -17.32
C GLN A 167 -2.89 -2.81 -16.61
N LEU A 168 -3.70 -3.59 -17.33
CA LEU A 168 -4.63 -4.54 -16.73
C LEU A 168 -3.99 -5.89 -16.35
N THR A 169 -2.83 -6.23 -16.91
CA THR A 169 -2.05 -7.41 -16.51
C THR A 169 -1.14 -7.18 -15.29
N ARG A 170 -1.10 -5.95 -14.75
CA ARG A 170 -0.18 -5.58 -13.65
C ARG A 170 -0.84 -5.13 -12.34
N ASP A 171 -2.17 -5.08 -12.30
CA ASP A 171 -2.95 -4.68 -11.13
C ASP A 171 -3.81 -5.83 -10.57
N LEU A 172 -3.31 -7.08 -10.64
CA LEU A 172 -3.75 -8.18 -9.77
C LEU A 172 -2.52 -8.91 -9.20
N PRO A 173 -2.55 -9.30 -7.92
CA PRO A 173 -1.41 -9.88 -7.24
C PRO A 173 -1.25 -11.37 -7.58
N PHE A 174 0.01 -11.83 -7.53
CA PHE A 174 0.46 -13.22 -7.61
C PHE A 174 0.35 -13.94 -8.97
N ALA A 175 1.45 -13.90 -9.72
CA ALA A 175 1.82 -15.07 -10.52
C ALA A 175 2.12 -16.23 -9.55
N LYS A 176 1.20 -17.19 -9.44
CA LYS A 176 1.48 -18.49 -8.83
C LYS A 176 2.50 -19.21 -9.74
N ALA A 177 3.69 -19.46 -9.22
CA ALA A 177 4.56 -20.51 -9.76
C ALA A 177 3.90 -21.86 -9.47
N SER A 178 3.91 -22.79 -10.43
CA SER A 178 3.57 -24.20 -10.15
C SER A 178 4.78 -24.95 -9.61
N ASP A 179 4.51 -25.96 -8.79
CA ASP A 179 5.42 -26.78 -7.99
C ASP A 179 6.42 -27.67 -8.77
N ASP A 180 6.69 -27.41 -10.05
CA ASP A 180 7.52 -28.28 -10.89
C ASP A 180 8.53 -27.57 -11.82
N GLY A 181 8.64 -26.24 -11.76
CA GLY A 181 9.81 -25.53 -12.31
C GLY A 181 10.01 -25.58 -13.83
N GLU A 182 9.01 -25.94 -14.63
CA GLU A 182 9.01 -25.71 -16.09
C GLU A 182 7.79 -24.87 -16.50
N ALA A 183 8.04 -23.76 -17.20
CA ALA A 183 6.99 -22.94 -17.79
C ALA A 183 6.30 -23.70 -18.94
N ILE A 184 5.02 -24.06 -18.77
CA ILE A 184 4.20 -24.59 -19.87
C ILE A 184 3.75 -23.41 -20.74
N ASP A 185 4.24 -23.40 -21.98
CA ASP A 185 3.82 -22.49 -23.04
C ASP A 185 2.39 -22.85 -23.53
N LEU A 186 1.39 -22.09 -23.08
CA LEU A 186 0.00 -22.22 -23.54
C LEU A 186 -0.26 -21.53 -24.91
N SER A 187 0.77 -21.04 -25.61
CA SER A 187 0.61 -20.41 -26.94
C SER A 187 0.54 -21.40 -28.11
N ALA A 188 0.58 -22.71 -27.84
CA ALA A 188 0.49 -23.75 -28.86
C ALA A 188 -0.91 -23.83 -29.51
N GLY A 189 -1.19 -22.90 -30.43
CA GLY A 189 -2.39 -22.89 -31.27
C GLY A 189 -2.81 -21.52 -31.78
N VAL A 190 -2.36 -20.42 -31.17
CA VAL A 190 -2.74 -19.07 -31.59
C VAL A 190 -1.62 -18.46 -32.42
N LYS A 191 -1.89 -18.25 -33.70
CA LYS A 191 -0.96 -17.56 -34.60
C LYS A 191 -0.88 -16.09 -34.17
N PRO A 192 0.27 -15.58 -33.70
CA PRO A 192 0.39 -14.18 -33.34
C PRO A 192 0.14 -13.32 -34.58
N LEU A 193 -0.60 -12.23 -34.43
CA LEU A 193 -0.60 -11.17 -35.44
C LEU A 193 0.81 -10.57 -35.53
N PRO A 194 1.24 -10.06 -36.70
CA PRO A 194 2.62 -9.64 -36.93
C PRO A 194 3.08 -8.60 -35.90
N SER A 195 4.28 -8.81 -35.37
CA SER A 195 4.92 -8.08 -34.26
C SER A 195 5.38 -6.65 -34.58
N ASP A 196 4.78 -5.98 -35.56
CA ASP A 196 5.27 -4.69 -36.05
C ASP A 196 4.42 -3.49 -35.57
N ASN A 197 3.44 -3.69 -34.70
CA ASN A 197 2.64 -2.60 -34.13
C ASN A 197 2.65 -2.67 -32.60
N ASP A 198 3.36 -1.73 -31.99
CA ASP A 198 3.54 -1.48 -30.57
C ASP A 198 2.29 -0.88 -29.89
N GLY A 199 1.09 -1.43 -30.10
CA GLY A 199 -0.09 -1.10 -29.28
C GLY A 199 -0.56 0.36 -29.24
N ASP A 200 0.08 1.30 -29.95
CA ASP A 200 -0.37 2.68 -30.09
C ASP A 200 -1.39 2.76 -31.25
N PHE A 201 -2.68 2.88 -30.94
CA PHE A 201 -3.69 3.20 -31.94
C PHE A 201 -3.54 4.67 -32.38
N ARG A 202 -2.45 5.01 -33.08
CA ARG A 202 -2.36 6.22 -33.90
C ARG A 202 -3.30 6.08 -35.09
N THR A 203 -4.58 6.37 -34.88
CA THR A 203 -5.53 6.53 -35.98
C THR A 203 -5.29 7.88 -36.65
N VAL A 204 -4.66 7.84 -37.83
CA VAL A 204 -4.56 8.98 -38.74
C VAL A 204 -5.98 9.54 -38.95
N GLY A 205 -6.22 10.79 -38.52
CA GLY A 205 -7.53 11.47 -38.68
C GLY A 205 -8.24 11.96 -37.41
N GLN A 206 -7.66 11.84 -36.22
CA GLN A 206 -8.26 12.41 -35.00
C GLN A 206 -8.26 13.95 -35.00
N ALA A 207 -9.43 14.58 -35.12
CA ALA A 207 -9.53 16.05 -35.11
C ALA A 207 -9.36 16.67 -33.70
N VAL A 208 -9.49 15.88 -32.64
CA VAL A 208 -9.35 16.29 -31.23
C VAL A 208 -8.02 15.75 -30.69
N ALA A 209 -7.23 16.58 -30.02
CA ALA A 209 -6.00 16.12 -29.39
C ALA A 209 -6.30 15.30 -28.12
N PRO A 210 -5.56 14.22 -27.86
CA PRO A 210 -5.79 13.37 -26.70
C PRO A 210 -5.54 14.13 -25.39
N SER A 211 -6.31 13.81 -24.35
CA SER A 211 -6.18 14.41 -23.01
C SER A 211 -4.83 14.12 -22.34
N SER A 212 -4.12 13.07 -22.77
CA SER A 212 -2.74 12.80 -22.37
C SER A 212 -1.73 13.82 -22.90
N LEU A 213 -2.06 14.52 -24.00
CA LEU A 213 -1.21 15.54 -24.61
C LEU A 213 -1.61 16.96 -24.21
N VAL A 214 -2.90 17.21 -23.97
CA VAL A 214 -3.44 18.55 -23.71
C VAL A 214 -4.35 18.59 -22.49
N VAL A 215 -4.35 19.71 -21.78
CA VAL A 215 -5.43 20.06 -20.86
C VAL A 215 -6.69 20.32 -21.70
N PRO A 216 -7.72 19.47 -21.61
CA PRO A 216 -8.90 19.61 -22.43
C PRO A 216 -9.70 20.85 -22.03
N ARG A 217 -10.64 21.26 -22.89
CA ARG A 217 -11.50 22.43 -22.65
C ARG A 217 -12.20 22.41 -21.29
N SER A 218 -12.68 21.25 -20.86
CA SER A 218 -13.26 21.05 -19.53
C SER A 218 -12.25 21.33 -18.41
N GLY A 219 -11.01 20.86 -18.54
CA GLY A 219 -9.95 20.97 -17.54
C GLY A 219 -9.48 22.40 -17.22
N TRP A 220 -9.78 23.38 -18.08
CA TRP A 220 -9.52 24.80 -17.78
C TRP A 220 -10.79 25.65 -17.64
N GLY A 221 -11.97 25.03 -17.68
CA GLY A 221 -13.26 25.72 -17.55
C GLY A 221 -13.60 26.60 -18.74
N ALA A 222 -13.40 26.09 -19.96
CA ALA A 222 -13.76 26.78 -21.19
C ALA A 222 -15.26 27.05 -21.26
N ARG A 223 -15.65 28.23 -21.77
CA ARG A 223 -17.05 28.47 -22.16
C ARG A 223 -17.42 27.53 -23.32
N ASN A 224 -18.64 27.01 -23.30
CA ASN A 224 -19.21 26.31 -24.45
C ASN A 224 -19.51 27.31 -25.56
N THR A 225 -19.02 27.02 -26.76
CA THR A 225 -19.09 27.90 -27.94
C THR A 225 -19.52 27.08 -29.14
N ASN A 226 -20.29 27.68 -30.06
CA ASN A 226 -20.71 27.02 -31.29
C ASN A 226 -20.17 27.80 -32.49
N CYS A 227 -18.94 27.47 -32.86
CA CYS A 227 -18.25 28.08 -34.00
C CYS A 227 -18.60 27.35 -35.29
N SER A 228 -18.99 28.10 -36.32
CA SER A 228 -19.30 27.55 -37.63
C SER A 228 -18.06 27.44 -38.51
N GLY A 229 -17.91 26.32 -39.22
CA GLY A 229 -16.92 26.13 -40.28
C GLY A 229 -15.81 25.15 -39.91
N SER A 230 -15.48 24.29 -40.86
CA SER A 230 -14.40 23.32 -40.78
C SER A 230 -13.41 23.55 -41.92
N HIS A 231 -12.15 23.21 -41.70
CA HIS A 231 -11.11 23.19 -42.72
C HIS A 231 -10.38 21.84 -42.72
N SER A 232 -9.54 21.62 -43.74
CA SER A 232 -8.51 20.57 -43.73
C SER A 232 -7.16 21.24 -43.44
N PRO A 233 -6.59 21.06 -42.25
CA PRO A 233 -5.28 21.62 -41.91
C PRO A 233 -4.20 21.23 -42.92
N ASN A 234 -3.40 22.19 -43.34
CA ASN A 234 -2.30 21.99 -44.28
C ASN A 234 -1.04 22.80 -43.96
N ARG A 235 -1.08 23.59 -42.88
CA ARG A 235 0.01 24.38 -42.30
C ARG A 235 -0.29 24.73 -40.83
N MET A 236 0.73 25.20 -40.14
CA MET A 236 0.67 25.66 -38.75
C MET A 236 1.27 27.07 -38.63
N SER A 237 0.75 27.85 -37.69
CA SER A 237 1.31 29.17 -37.34
C SER A 237 1.65 29.25 -35.86
N ILE A 238 2.88 29.65 -35.56
CA ILE A 238 3.38 29.88 -34.20
C ILE A 238 3.12 31.33 -33.82
N HIS A 239 2.50 31.50 -32.65
CA HIS A 239 2.14 32.78 -32.06
C HIS A 239 2.77 32.96 -30.68
N HIS A 240 2.83 34.20 -30.24
CA HIS A 240 2.92 34.53 -28.81
C HIS A 240 1.67 35.28 -28.39
N THR A 241 1.38 35.33 -27.10
CA THR A 241 0.25 36.12 -26.60
C THR A 241 0.53 37.61 -26.68
N TYR A 242 1.79 38.04 -26.44
CA TYR A 242 2.19 39.43 -26.16
C TYR A 242 1.53 39.99 -24.89
N ALA A 243 0.20 39.97 -24.85
CA ALA A 243 -0.64 40.19 -23.69
C ALA A 243 -1.63 39.01 -23.55
N PRO A 244 -1.64 38.27 -22.43
CA PRO A 244 -0.79 38.48 -21.26
C PRO A 244 0.66 38.05 -21.52
N ALA A 245 1.65 38.77 -20.98
CA ALA A 245 3.07 38.39 -21.07
C ALA A 245 3.47 37.32 -20.03
N THR A 246 2.56 36.95 -19.13
CA THR A 246 2.74 35.91 -18.12
C THR A 246 1.38 35.33 -17.73
N ASP A 247 1.33 34.05 -17.38
CA ASP A 247 0.12 33.43 -16.81
C ASP A 247 -0.04 33.71 -15.29
N GLY A 248 1.00 34.26 -14.64
CA GLY A 248 1.01 34.55 -13.21
C GLY A 248 0.92 33.29 -12.34
N GLY A 249 1.33 32.13 -12.86
CA GLY A 249 1.24 30.84 -12.17
C GLY A 249 -0.12 30.13 -12.32
N ASP A 250 -1.10 30.76 -12.98
CA ASP A 250 -2.42 30.17 -13.24
C ASP A 250 -2.79 30.28 -14.73
N ALA A 251 -2.30 29.31 -15.50
CA ALA A 251 -2.53 29.23 -16.93
C ALA A 251 -4.01 29.04 -17.30
N ALA A 252 -4.79 28.33 -16.47
CA ALA A 252 -6.21 28.14 -16.72
C ALA A 252 -6.97 29.47 -16.62
N ARG A 253 -6.64 30.31 -15.63
CA ARG A 253 -7.18 31.68 -15.54
C ARG A 253 -6.74 32.56 -16.71
N ALA A 254 -5.48 32.45 -17.14
CA ALA A 254 -5.00 33.19 -18.32
C ALA A 254 -5.77 32.78 -19.60
N MET A 255 -6.02 31.47 -19.78
CA MET A 255 -6.85 30.93 -20.87
C MET A 255 -8.27 31.48 -20.85
N ARG A 256 -8.96 31.43 -19.70
CA ARG A 256 -10.30 32.01 -19.54
C ARG A 256 -10.32 33.50 -19.83
N GLY A 257 -9.30 34.25 -19.41
CA GLY A 257 -9.15 35.67 -19.69
C GLY A 257 -8.99 35.97 -21.19
N MET A 258 -8.15 35.19 -21.89
CA MET A 258 -8.00 35.31 -23.35
C MET A 258 -9.27 34.92 -24.10
N GLN A 259 -9.97 33.86 -23.68
CA GLN A 259 -11.25 33.46 -24.25
C GLN A 259 -12.31 34.56 -24.09
N ALA A 260 -12.45 35.11 -22.88
CA ALA A 260 -13.36 36.22 -22.60
C ALA A 260 -13.03 37.45 -23.45
N TYR A 261 -11.76 37.84 -23.56
CA TYR A 261 -11.37 38.97 -24.40
C TYR A 261 -11.71 38.74 -25.89
N HIS A 262 -11.41 37.55 -26.41
CA HIS A 262 -11.71 37.22 -27.81
C HIS A 262 -13.22 37.18 -28.11
N ILE A 263 -14.03 36.67 -27.19
CA ILE A 263 -15.49 36.60 -27.37
C ILE A 263 -16.13 37.96 -27.10
N ASP A 264 -15.94 38.48 -25.89
CA ASP A 264 -16.70 39.61 -25.35
C ASP A 264 -16.22 40.95 -25.93
N THR A 265 -14.93 41.07 -26.27
CA THR A 265 -14.34 42.31 -26.81
C THR A 265 -14.21 42.26 -28.33
N ASN A 266 -13.65 41.19 -28.89
CA ASN A 266 -13.41 41.09 -30.34
C ASN A 266 -14.60 40.53 -31.13
N GLY A 267 -15.63 40.00 -30.44
CA GLY A 267 -16.81 39.42 -31.08
C GLY A 267 -16.53 38.10 -31.81
N TRP A 268 -15.44 37.39 -31.47
CA TRP A 268 -15.15 36.09 -32.06
C TRP A 268 -16.01 35.02 -31.42
N CYS A 269 -16.24 33.92 -32.12
CA CYS A 269 -17.05 32.83 -31.57
C CYS A 269 -16.33 32.07 -30.43
N ASP A 270 -14.99 32.15 -30.35
CA ASP A 270 -14.16 31.53 -29.31
C ASP A 270 -12.73 32.12 -29.29
N ILE A 271 -11.85 31.62 -28.42
CA ILE A 271 -10.42 31.87 -28.39
C ILE A 271 -9.79 31.66 -29.78
N GLY A 272 -8.93 32.59 -30.24
CA GLY A 272 -8.44 32.58 -31.62
C GLY A 272 -7.56 31.37 -32.01
N TYR A 273 -6.93 30.71 -31.05
CA TYR A 273 -5.91 29.66 -31.27
C TYR A 273 -6.47 28.25 -31.04
N HIS A 274 -5.88 27.25 -31.69
CA HIS A 274 -6.26 25.84 -31.48
C HIS A 274 -5.57 25.25 -30.26
N PHE A 275 -4.31 25.62 -30.04
CA PHE A 275 -3.53 25.19 -28.88
C PHE A 275 -2.79 26.37 -28.27
N VAL A 276 -2.65 26.36 -26.93
CA VAL A 276 -1.90 27.38 -26.19
C VAL A 276 -0.95 26.71 -25.21
N VAL A 277 0.33 27.06 -25.24
CA VAL A 277 1.36 26.53 -24.35
C VAL A 277 1.63 27.53 -23.23
N SER A 278 1.44 27.11 -21.97
CA SER A 278 1.68 27.94 -20.79
C SER A 278 3.17 28.18 -20.53
N GLN A 279 3.51 29.04 -19.55
CA GLN A 279 4.91 29.20 -19.13
C GLN A 279 5.46 27.95 -18.44
N SER A 280 4.58 27.16 -17.81
CA SER A 280 4.89 25.85 -17.20
C SER A 280 4.82 24.68 -18.19
N ALA A 281 4.88 24.95 -19.51
CA ALA A 281 4.88 23.94 -20.57
C ALA A 281 3.64 23.00 -20.65
N LYS A 282 2.52 23.37 -20.01
CA LYS A 282 1.24 22.68 -20.21
C LYS A 282 0.62 23.14 -21.53
N ILE A 283 0.12 22.20 -22.34
CA ILE A 283 -0.55 22.49 -23.61
C ILE A 283 -2.05 22.52 -23.33
N PHE A 284 -2.73 23.64 -23.60
CA PHE A 284 -4.16 23.79 -23.42
C PHE A 284 -4.86 23.70 -24.77
N GLN A 285 -5.95 22.94 -24.80
CA GLN A 285 -6.86 22.91 -25.93
C GLN A 285 -7.64 24.22 -26.00
N GLY A 286 -7.38 25.02 -27.04
CA GLY A 286 -8.15 26.20 -27.41
C GLY A 286 -9.41 25.76 -28.14
N ARG A 287 -9.46 25.91 -29.47
CA ARG A 287 -10.57 25.43 -30.33
C ARG A 287 -10.97 23.98 -30.02
N SER A 288 -12.25 23.66 -30.21
CA SER A 288 -12.79 22.33 -29.88
C SER A 288 -12.15 21.22 -30.71
N ARG A 289 -11.78 21.51 -31.96
CA ARG A 289 -11.12 20.60 -32.89
C ARG A 289 -10.03 21.32 -33.66
N SER A 290 -8.97 20.62 -34.01
CA SER A 290 -7.94 21.09 -34.94
C SER A 290 -8.45 21.33 -36.36
N THR A 291 -9.63 20.81 -36.71
CA THR A 291 -10.31 21.05 -37.99
C THR A 291 -11.29 22.23 -37.95
N GLU A 292 -11.56 22.83 -36.79
CA GLU A 292 -12.40 24.02 -36.66
C GLU A 292 -11.63 25.25 -37.15
N ILE A 293 -12.27 26.19 -37.85
CA ILE A 293 -11.55 27.39 -38.32
C ILE A 293 -11.27 28.33 -37.14
N GLY A 294 -9.98 28.54 -36.84
CA GLY A 294 -9.53 29.53 -35.85
C GLY A 294 -9.66 31.00 -36.29
N ALA A 295 -9.20 31.91 -35.42
CA ALA A 295 -9.22 33.36 -35.64
C ALA A 295 -7.89 34.02 -35.22
N HIS A 296 -6.77 33.54 -35.77
CA HIS A 296 -5.42 33.92 -35.32
C HIS A 296 -4.54 34.55 -36.41
N VAL A 297 -4.79 34.30 -37.71
CA VAL A 297 -4.10 34.99 -38.81
C VAL A 297 -5.13 35.54 -39.81
N GLY A 298 -5.26 36.86 -39.88
CA GLY A 298 -6.24 37.53 -40.74
C GLY A 298 -6.08 37.13 -42.21
N GLY A 299 -7.15 36.62 -42.83
CA GLY A 299 -7.14 36.14 -44.22
C GLY A 299 -6.41 34.82 -44.45
N GLN A 300 -5.91 34.15 -43.40
CA GLN A 300 -5.10 32.93 -43.48
C GLN A 300 -5.49 31.87 -42.44
N ASN A 301 -6.71 31.90 -41.89
CA ASN A 301 -7.17 30.90 -40.91
C ASN A 301 -7.54 29.55 -41.56
N THR A 302 -8.08 29.55 -42.77
CA THR A 302 -8.49 28.30 -43.45
C THR A 302 -7.26 27.47 -43.82
N GLY A 303 -7.27 26.19 -43.41
CA GLY A 303 -6.16 25.24 -43.50
C GLY A 303 -4.99 25.51 -42.54
N ASN A 304 -5.12 26.39 -41.55
CA ASN A 304 -4.02 26.82 -40.68
C ASN A 304 -4.33 26.54 -39.20
N VAL A 305 -3.46 25.78 -38.54
CA VAL A 305 -3.56 25.52 -37.10
C VAL A 305 -2.68 26.49 -36.32
N GLY A 306 -3.31 27.39 -35.57
CA GLY A 306 -2.64 28.33 -34.66
C GLY A 306 -2.23 27.71 -33.32
N ILE A 307 -0.94 27.76 -33.02
CA ILE A 307 -0.32 27.34 -31.75
C ILE A 307 0.30 28.57 -31.10
N CYS A 308 -0.11 28.93 -29.88
CA CYS A 308 0.29 30.17 -29.21
C CYS A 308 1.07 29.88 -27.92
N LEU A 309 2.18 30.57 -27.68
CA LEU A 309 2.91 30.50 -26.40
C LEU A 309 2.56 31.71 -25.55
N ILE A 310 2.23 31.50 -24.27
CA ILE A 310 2.03 32.58 -23.31
C ILE A 310 3.39 33.24 -23.02
N GLY A 311 3.53 34.51 -23.40
CA GLY A 311 4.75 35.31 -23.20
C GLY A 311 4.87 36.50 -24.16
N ASN A 312 5.84 37.39 -23.86
CA ASN A 312 6.26 38.44 -24.78
C ASN A 312 7.70 38.20 -25.27
N PHE A 313 7.82 37.58 -26.44
CA PHE A 313 9.12 37.24 -27.06
C PHE A 313 9.63 38.29 -28.08
N GLN A 314 9.07 39.50 -28.07
CA GLN A 314 9.55 40.58 -28.93
C GLN A 314 10.57 41.44 -28.17
N PRO A 315 11.82 41.57 -28.67
CA PRO A 315 12.79 42.49 -28.08
C PRO A 315 12.33 43.94 -28.08
N GLY A 316 12.78 44.70 -27.07
CA GLY A 316 12.55 46.13 -26.94
C GLY A 316 11.48 46.53 -25.91
N TYR A 317 10.90 45.58 -25.19
CA TYR A 317 9.93 45.83 -24.11
C TYR A 317 10.50 45.44 -22.74
N SER A 318 10.03 46.08 -21.66
CA SER A 318 10.48 45.78 -20.28
C SER A 318 10.15 44.36 -19.80
N ASN A 319 9.16 43.71 -20.43
CA ASN A 319 8.73 42.35 -20.16
C ASN A 319 9.17 41.37 -21.27
N THR A 320 10.23 41.70 -22.04
CA THR A 320 10.80 40.79 -23.05
C THR A 320 11.29 39.51 -22.39
N GLN A 321 10.91 38.36 -22.96
CA GLN A 321 11.32 37.03 -22.53
C GLN A 321 11.99 36.27 -23.68
N THR A 322 12.67 35.18 -23.34
CA THR A 322 13.05 34.12 -24.27
C THR A 322 12.18 32.90 -23.92
N PRO A 323 11.61 32.17 -24.88
CA PRO A 323 10.83 30.97 -24.57
C PRO A 323 11.73 29.96 -23.84
N SER A 324 11.22 29.34 -22.77
CA SER A 324 11.96 28.27 -22.09
C SER A 324 12.09 27.04 -23.00
N GLU A 325 13.11 26.22 -22.79
CA GLU A 325 13.23 24.97 -23.55
C GLU A 325 12.05 24.03 -23.28
N SER A 326 11.47 24.02 -22.06
CA SER A 326 10.23 23.30 -21.77
C SER A 326 9.02 23.77 -22.59
N GLN A 327 8.87 25.08 -22.80
CA GLN A 327 7.85 25.62 -23.71
C GLN A 327 8.12 25.21 -25.15
N LEU A 328 9.38 25.22 -25.59
CA LEU A 328 9.77 24.80 -26.95
C LEU A 328 9.52 23.30 -27.18
N ALA A 329 9.81 22.44 -26.20
CA ALA A 329 9.54 21.01 -26.26
C ALA A 329 8.04 20.69 -26.25
N ALA A 330 7.26 21.33 -25.38
CA ALA A 330 5.80 21.20 -25.41
C ALA A 330 5.22 21.67 -26.76
N THR A 331 5.76 22.75 -27.32
CA THR A 331 5.41 23.21 -28.66
C THR A 331 5.81 22.18 -29.72
N GLY A 332 6.99 21.56 -29.60
CA GLY A 332 7.44 20.47 -30.46
C GLY A 332 6.49 19.28 -30.44
N ARG A 333 6.06 18.82 -29.26
CA ARG A 333 5.10 17.71 -29.11
C ARG A 333 3.77 17.99 -29.82
N ILE A 334 3.18 19.16 -29.62
CA ILE A 334 1.90 19.49 -30.27
C ILE A 334 2.06 19.73 -31.77
N VAL A 335 3.19 20.31 -32.22
CA VAL A 335 3.52 20.43 -33.65
C VAL A 335 3.69 19.06 -34.29
N GLY A 336 4.35 18.12 -33.62
CA GLY A 336 4.50 16.73 -34.05
C GLY A 336 3.14 16.03 -34.19
N TRP A 337 2.29 16.12 -33.16
CA TRP A 337 0.93 15.56 -33.22
C TRP A 337 0.10 16.15 -34.37
N VAL A 338 0.09 17.48 -34.56
CA VAL A 338 -0.63 18.13 -35.69
C VAL A 338 -0.06 17.68 -37.03
N SER A 339 1.26 17.57 -37.14
CA SER A 339 1.96 17.09 -38.33
C SER A 339 1.53 15.67 -38.69
N GLU A 340 1.58 14.74 -37.74
CA GLU A 340 1.18 13.35 -37.94
C GLU A 340 -0.31 13.23 -38.29
N THR A 341 -1.17 13.89 -37.51
CA THR A 341 -2.63 13.83 -37.66
C THR A 341 -3.09 14.30 -39.04
N HIS A 342 -2.49 15.38 -39.55
CA HIS A 342 -2.92 16.04 -40.80
C HIS A 342 -1.93 15.89 -41.95
N SER A 343 -0.89 15.04 -41.79
CA SER A 343 0.18 14.85 -42.77
C SER A 343 0.84 16.16 -43.22
N ILE A 344 1.10 17.08 -42.28
CA ILE A 344 1.72 18.38 -42.54
C ILE A 344 3.23 18.27 -42.37
N ALA A 345 4.01 18.45 -43.44
CA ALA A 345 5.46 18.35 -43.36
C ALA A 345 6.10 19.30 -42.32
N LEU A 346 7.03 18.79 -41.51
CA LEU A 346 7.80 19.54 -40.52
C LEU A 346 8.91 20.38 -41.16
N ASN A 347 8.55 21.49 -41.79
CA ASN A 347 9.51 22.44 -42.34
C ASN A 347 8.98 23.88 -42.32
N ARG A 348 9.86 24.84 -42.62
CA ARG A 348 9.54 26.28 -42.57
C ARG A 348 8.59 26.77 -43.66
N THR A 349 8.22 25.94 -44.63
CA THR A 349 7.15 26.29 -45.60
C THR A 349 5.76 25.97 -45.06
N LYS A 350 5.67 25.08 -44.07
CA LYS A 350 4.42 24.61 -43.46
C LYS A 350 4.24 25.07 -42.03
N VAL A 351 5.32 25.33 -41.30
CA VAL A 351 5.28 25.89 -39.94
C VAL A 351 5.90 27.27 -39.97
N LEU A 352 5.06 28.29 -39.83
CA LEU A 352 5.39 29.71 -40.00
C LEU A 352 5.22 30.46 -38.68
N GLY A 353 5.99 31.51 -38.43
CA GLY A 353 5.59 32.53 -37.45
C GLY A 353 4.40 33.33 -37.99
N HIS A 354 3.56 33.89 -37.13
CA HIS A 354 2.44 34.74 -37.54
C HIS A 354 2.86 35.80 -38.58
N ARG A 355 3.92 36.57 -38.32
CA ARG A 355 4.44 37.60 -39.24
C ARG A 355 4.94 37.09 -40.60
N GLU A 356 5.19 35.79 -40.74
CA GLU A 356 5.68 35.19 -41.99
C GLU A 356 4.54 34.76 -42.91
N ASN A 357 3.29 34.80 -42.44
CA ASN A 357 2.13 34.52 -43.28
C ASN A 357 1.86 35.68 -44.26
N PRO A 358 1.32 35.40 -45.47
CA PRO A 358 1.01 36.44 -46.44
C PRO A 358 0.03 37.49 -45.90
N GLY A 359 0.30 38.76 -46.18
CA GLY A 359 -0.57 39.89 -45.84
C GLY A 359 -0.54 40.31 -44.36
N GLN A 360 0.37 39.78 -43.54
CA GLN A 360 0.44 40.14 -42.13
C GLN A 360 1.39 41.32 -41.86
N SER A 361 0.95 42.26 -41.02
CA SER A 361 1.77 43.36 -40.49
C SER A 361 1.75 43.31 -38.96
N THR A 362 2.49 42.36 -38.40
CA THR A 362 2.53 42.08 -36.95
C THR A 362 3.95 41.76 -36.50
N THR A 363 4.24 41.98 -35.21
CA THR A 363 5.46 41.50 -34.55
C THR A 363 5.30 40.09 -33.98
N CYS A 364 4.13 39.47 -33.99
CA CYS A 364 3.95 38.09 -33.52
C CYS A 364 4.74 37.10 -34.42
N PRO A 365 5.42 36.06 -33.90
CA PRO A 365 5.49 35.57 -32.50
C PRO A 365 6.59 36.22 -31.64
N GLY A 366 7.13 37.37 -32.03
CA GLY A 366 8.31 37.97 -31.43
C GLY A 366 9.61 37.40 -32.00
N THR A 367 10.67 38.22 -32.09
CA THR A 367 11.93 37.79 -32.70
C THR A 367 12.60 36.63 -31.94
N ASN A 368 12.49 36.57 -30.61
CA ASN A 368 13.13 35.51 -29.82
C ASN A 368 12.50 34.13 -30.07
N LEU A 369 11.17 34.07 -30.20
CA LEU A 369 10.46 32.81 -30.52
C LEU A 369 10.54 32.48 -32.01
N LEU A 370 10.50 33.47 -32.91
CA LEU A 370 10.65 33.25 -34.35
C LEU A 370 11.95 32.52 -34.68
N ASN A 371 13.06 32.92 -34.04
CA ASN A 371 14.37 32.29 -34.23
C ASN A 371 14.45 30.86 -33.68
N LYS A 372 13.51 30.44 -32.83
CA LYS A 372 13.44 29.10 -32.24
C LYS A 372 12.52 28.14 -33.01
N ILE A 373 11.83 28.57 -34.07
CA ILE A 373 10.99 27.66 -34.87
C ILE A 373 11.79 26.49 -35.47
N PRO A 374 13.03 26.65 -35.99
CA PRO A 374 13.82 25.49 -36.42
C PRO A 374 14.08 24.47 -35.32
N HIS A 375 14.31 24.92 -34.09
CA HIS A 375 14.48 24.04 -32.91
C HIS A 375 13.18 23.32 -32.54
N ILE A 376 12.04 24.01 -32.61
CA ILE A 376 10.72 23.38 -32.44
C ILE A 376 10.49 22.28 -33.48
N LEU A 377 10.93 22.49 -34.73
CA LEU A 377 10.82 21.49 -35.80
C LEU A 377 11.71 20.27 -35.56
N ASP A 378 12.92 20.47 -35.03
CA ASP A 378 13.81 19.39 -34.62
C ASP A 378 13.20 18.56 -33.49
N LEU A 379 12.70 19.22 -32.44
CA LEU A 379 11.98 18.58 -31.32
C LEU A 379 10.72 17.84 -31.80
N ALA A 380 9.97 18.41 -32.75
CA ALA A 380 8.79 17.77 -33.34
C ALA A 380 9.13 16.55 -34.21
N GLY A 381 10.32 16.52 -34.80
CA GLY A 381 10.82 15.42 -35.63
C GLY A 381 11.52 14.30 -34.85
N GLY A 382 11.51 14.36 -33.51
CA GLY A 382 12.17 13.39 -32.66
C GLY A 382 13.67 13.66 -32.43
N GLY A 383 14.08 14.93 -32.37
CA GLY A 383 15.45 15.37 -32.02
C GLY A 383 16.05 14.59 -30.84
N SER A 384 17.38 14.45 -30.82
CA SER A 384 18.11 13.52 -29.94
C SER A 384 17.57 13.55 -28.51
N LYS A 385 16.94 12.46 -28.08
CA LYS A 385 16.53 12.26 -26.69
C LYS A 385 17.79 12.33 -25.83
N GLU A 386 17.91 13.36 -25.01
CA GLU A 386 18.97 13.42 -24.00
C GLU A 386 18.65 12.35 -22.96
N GLU A 387 19.53 11.35 -22.84
CA GLU A 387 19.30 10.24 -21.91
C GLU A 387 19.47 10.72 -20.46
N TYR A 388 18.35 11.10 -19.85
CA TYR A 388 18.29 11.49 -18.45
C TYR A 388 18.03 10.27 -17.57
N ASN A 389 19.04 9.89 -16.77
CA ASN A 389 18.97 8.78 -15.83
C ASN A 389 19.27 9.26 -14.41
N ILE A 390 18.40 8.88 -13.47
CA ILE A 390 18.56 9.16 -12.04
C ILE A 390 18.42 7.85 -11.31
N THR A 391 19.44 7.50 -10.52
CA THR A 391 19.43 6.29 -9.71
C THR A 391 19.09 6.63 -8.26
N VAL A 392 18.21 5.85 -7.64
CA VAL A 392 17.89 5.93 -6.21
C VAL A 392 18.32 4.62 -5.54
N LYS A 393 19.11 4.70 -4.47
CA LYS A 393 19.47 3.55 -3.63
C LYS A 393 19.17 3.88 -2.18
N VAL A 394 18.66 2.91 -1.44
CA VAL A 394 18.47 3.01 0.01
C VAL A 394 19.27 1.89 0.64
N LYS A 395 20.01 2.18 1.71
CA LYS A 395 20.79 1.18 2.45
C LYS A 395 20.92 1.58 3.91
N TRP A 396 21.29 0.63 4.75
CA TRP A 396 21.56 0.87 6.16
C TRP A 396 23.01 1.31 6.40
N ASN A 397 23.21 2.14 7.42
CA ASN A 397 24.51 2.56 7.91
C ASN A 397 24.50 2.52 9.44
N GLY A 398 25.65 2.19 10.06
CA GLY A 398 25.73 1.94 11.50
C GLY A 398 25.09 0.60 11.90
N THR A 399 25.34 -0.46 11.13
CA THR A 399 24.74 -1.80 11.28
C THR A 399 25.32 -2.64 12.42
N GLN A 400 26.13 -2.06 13.31
CA GLN A 400 26.68 -2.76 14.48
C GLN A 400 25.60 -3.17 15.50
N ASN A 401 24.41 -2.59 15.40
CA ASN A 401 23.24 -2.94 16.21
C ASN A 401 22.34 -3.95 15.48
N PHE A 402 22.81 -4.54 14.38
CA PHE A 402 22.06 -5.58 13.70
C PHE A 402 22.46 -6.97 14.20
N TYR A 403 21.45 -7.82 14.35
CA TYR A 403 21.60 -9.17 14.86
C TYR A 403 21.59 -10.17 13.71
N THR A 404 22.02 -11.40 13.97
CA THR A 404 22.05 -12.46 12.96
C THR A 404 20.95 -13.45 13.27
N GLN A 405 19.89 -13.49 12.47
CA GLN A 405 18.78 -14.44 12.63
C GLN A 405 19.03 -15.82 12.00
N GLY A 406 20.13 -16.00 11.27
CA GLY A 406 20.40 -17.21 10.47
C GLY A 406 20.73 -16.88 9.02
N ILE A 407 20.25 -17.70 8.07
CA ILE A 407 20.57 -17.68 6.63
C ILE A 407 19.68 -16.73 5.78
N SER A 408 18.83 -15.91 6.39
CA SER A 408 17.95 -14.98 5.66
C SER A 408 18.80 -14.02 4.80
N HIS A 409 18.47 -13.95 3.51
CA HIS A 409 19.27 -13.19 2.54
C HIS A 409 18.68 -11.78 2.33
N ASN A 410 19.42 -10.76 2.78
CA ASN A 410 19.24 -9.32 2.45
C ASN A 410 18.22 -8.49 3.25
N ILE A 411 17.75 -8.96 4.41
CA ILE A 411 17.03 -8.14 5.39
C ILE A 411 17.96 -7.85 6.57
N ALA A 412 17.85 -6.67 7.16
CA ALA A 412 18.59 -6.32 8.36
C ALA A 412 17.73 -6.61 9.59
N ASP A 413 18.33 -6.91 10.73
CA ASP A 413 17.57 -7.30 11.92
C ASP A 413 17.92 -6.39 13.08
N ALA A 414 16.95 -5.80 13.77
CA ALA A 414 17.17 -4.89 14.89
C ALA A 414 16.25 -5.23 16.07
N LEU A 415 16.56 -4.73 17.27
CA LEU A 415 15.68 -4.83 18.44
C LEU A 415 15.07 -3.46 18.77
N PRO A 416 13.90 -3.41 19.43
CA PRO A 416 13.32 -2.17 19.91
C PRO A 416 14.33 -1.34 20.73
N GLY A 417 14.41 -0.06 20.41
CA GLY A 417 15.36 0.89 20.97
C GLY A 417 16.70 1.00 20.22
N ASP A 418 17.01 0.08 19.30
CA ASP A 418 18.24 0.18 18.52
C ASP A 418 18.22 1.35 17.55
N GLN A 419 19.38 2.01 17.47
CA GLN A 419 19.57 3.20 16.65
C GLN A 419 20.52 2.93 15.50
N PHE A 420 20.12 3.29 14.29
CA PHE A 420 20.92 3.14 13.08
C PHE A 420 20.54 4.24 12.09
N LYS A 421 21.08 4.21 10.88
CA LYS A 421 20.80 5.23 9.87
C LYS A 421 20.31 4.61 8.57
N ALA A 422 19.26 5.20 8.00
CA ALA A 422 18.93 5.00 6.60
C ALA A 422 19.74 5.98 5.74
N GLU A 423 20.42 5.48 4.71
CA GLU A 423 21.16 6.28 3.74
C GLU A 423 20.48 6.17 2.37
N ILE A 424 19.81 7.25 1.95
CA ILE A 424 19.24 7.39 0.62
C ILE A 424 20.26 8.10 -0.27
N LEU A 425 20.73 7.42 -1.31
CA LEU A 425 21.62 7.95 -2.33
C LEU A 425 20.85 8.19 -3.61
N ILE A 426 20.84 9.44 -4.06
CA ILE A 426 20.23 9.86 -5.32
C ILE A 426 21.33 10.37 -6.20
N LYS A 427 21.53 9.76 -7.37
CA LYS A 427 22.61 10.10 -8.28
C LYS A 427 22.06 10.56 -9.62
N ASN A 428 22.59 11.67 -10.12
CA ASN A 428 22.39 12.08 -11.50
C ASN A 428 23.40 11.36 -12.40
N ASP A 429 22.96 10.28 -13.04
CA ASP A 429 23.73 9.53 -14.04
C ASP A 429 23.60 10.13 -15.45
N SER A 430 22.84 11.21 -15.60
CA SER A 430 22.65 11.93 -16.86
C SER A 430 23.89 12.74 -17.24
N SER A 431 24.04 13.02 -18.55
CA SER A 431 25.05 13.95 -19.07
C SER A 431 24.70 15.43 -18.83
N GLY A 432 23.43 15.72 -18.50
CA GLY A 432 22.89 17.06 -18.28
C GLY A 432 22.60 17.38 -16.81
N VAL A 433 22.42 18.68 -16.52
CA VAL A 433 21.99 19.15 -15.20
C VAL A 433 20.51 18.83 -15.02
N VAL A 434 20.18 18.18 -13.91
CA VAL A 434 18.79 17.93 -13.48
C VAL A 434 18.38 19.00 -12.47
N ARG A 435 17.16 19.52 -12.59
CA ARG A 435 16.63 20.64 -11.79
C ARG A 435 15.28 20.28 -11.21
N ASN A 436 14.83 21.11 -10.26
CA ASN A 436 13.54 20.97 -9.58
C ASN A 436 13.33 19.54 -9.05
N VAL A 437 14.41 18.94 -8.56
CA VAL A 437 14.38 17.56 -8.09
C VAL A 437 13.71 17.53 -6.75
N SER A 438 12.70 16.68 -6.62
CA SER A 438 12.14 16.33 -5.34
C SER A 438 12.07 14.82 -5.19
N SER A 439 12.43 14.36 -4.01
CA SER A 439 12.35 12.95 -3.64
C SER A 439 11.14 12.75 -2.73
N GLY A 440 10.29 11.80 -3.08
CA GLY A 440 9.34 11.26 -2.13
C GLY A 440 10.03 10.24 -1.23
N PHE A 441 9.58 10.15 0.02
CA PHE A 441 10.06 9.17 0.98
C PHE A 441 8.89 8.59 1.78
N GLU A 442 9.09 7.38 2.28
CA GLU A 442 8.19 6.71 3.21
C GLU A 442 9.03 5.89 4.20
N VAL A 443 8.74 6.06 5.48
CA VAL A 443 9.29 5.37 6.65
C VAL A 443 8.10 4.67 7.30
N LEU A 444 8.07 3.35 7.20
CA LEU A 444 6.90 2.60 7.61
C LEU A 444 6.79 2.55 9.14
N GLN A 445 5.72 3.14 9.63
CA GLN A 445 5.32 3.11 11.03
C GLN A 445 4.35 1.94 11.28
N PRO A 446 4.28 1.41 12.50
CA PRO A 446 4.92 1.91 13.72
C PRO A 446 6.29 1.30 14.04
N TYR A 447 6.85 0.45 13.18
CA TYR A 447 8.10 -0.31 13.40
C TYR A 447 9.37 0.54 13.40
N LEU A 448 9.36 1.62 12.63
CA LEU A 448 10.49 2.52 12.49
C LEU A 448 10.10 3.97 12.78
N LYS A 449 11.00 4.68 13.43
CA LYS A 449 10.85 6.10 13.71
C LYS A 449 12.06 6.90 13.23
N ALA A 450 11.81 7.82 12.30
CA ALA A 450 12.79 8.83 11.91
C ALA A 450 12.87 9.92 12.98
N THR A 451 14.05 10.15 13.54
CA THR A 451 14.28 11.12 14.61
C THR A 451 14.90 12.41 14.11
N ASN A 452 15.77 12.32 13.10
CA ASN A 452 16.45 13.46 12.50
C ASN A 452 16.91 13.12 11.07
N TYR A 453 17.18 14.11 10.23
CA TYR A 453 17.81 13.87 8.94
C TYR A 453 18.77 14.98 8.52
N SER A 454 19.69 14.66 7.60
CA SER A 454 20.62 15.62 7.01
C SER A 454 20.91 15.29 5.55
N ILE A 455 20.99 16.31 4.71
CA ILE A 455 21.25 16.17 3.27
C ILE A 455 22.69 16.60 2.96
N TYR A 456 23.41 15.77 2.22
CA TYR A 456 24.77 16.02 1.77
C TYR A 456 24.88 15.91 0.24
N SER A 457 25.95 16.46 -0.31
CA SER A 457 26.33 16.29 -1.71
C SER A 457 27.82 15.95 -1.82
N ASP A 458 28.16 15.08 -2.75
CA ASP A 458 29.56 14.76 -3.11
C ASP A 458 30.16 15.76 -4.11
N HIS A 459 29.39 16.76 -4.55
CA HIS A 459 29.88 17.81 -5.43
C HIS A 459 30.80 18.80 -4.68
N PRO A 460 31.96 19.20 -5.27
CA PRO A 460 32.40 18.95 -6.66
C PRO A 460 33.32 17.73 -6.84
N ALA A 461 33.45 16.84 -5.85
CA ALA A 461 34.39 15.72 -5.87
C ALA A 461 33.90 14.51 -6.68
N TYR A 462 32.59 14.21 -6.66
CA TYR A 462 31.94 13.10 -7.38
C TYR A 462 32.49 11.70 -7.03
N ASP A 463 33.03 11.54 -5.82
CA ASP A 463 33.73 10.34 -5.38
C ASP A 463 32.89 9.48 -4.41
N GLN A 464 31.67 9.92 -4.07
CA GLN A 464 30.78 9.31 -3.08
C GLN A 464 31.44 9.04 -1.70
N SER A 465 32.50 9.78 -1.36
CA SER A 465 33.24 9.64 -0.11
C SER A 465 33.50 10.99 0.57
N SER A 466 33.66 12.05 -0.22
CA SER A 466 33.85 13.43 0.20
C SER A 466 32.49 14.15 0.23
N TRP A 467 31.89 14.26 1.41
CA TRP A 467 30.54 14.80 1.57
C TRP A 467 30.53 16.21 2.14
N THR A 468 29.76 17.11 1.53
CA THR A 468 29.51 18.48 2.02
C THR A 468 28.04 18.66 2.36
N LEU A 469 27.74 19.47 3.38
CA LEU A 469 26.35 19.78 3.74
C LEU A 469 25.68 20.50 2.56
N ASN A 470 24.51 20.00 2.14
CA ASN A 470 23.80 20.55 1.01
C ASN A 470 22.82 21.66 1.43
N ASP A 471 22.59 22.63 0.55
CA ASP A 471 21.66 23.74 0.72
C ASP A 471 20.20 23.30 0.87
N ALA A 472 19.84 22.09 0.42
CA ALA A 472 18.50 21.52 0.63
C ALA A 472 18.13 21.30 2.12
N ASN A 473 19.09 21.34 3.05
CA ASN A 473 18.76 21.34 4.49
C ASN A 473 18.05 22.63 4.93
N ASP A 474 18.31 23.74 4.25
CA ASP A 474 17.73 25.05 4.57
C ASP A 474 16.51 25.37 3.68
N GLU A 475 16.05 24.41 2.87
CA GLU A 475 14.93 24.61 1.95
C GLU A 475 13.60 24.78 2.71
N PRO A 476 12.93 25.94 2.63
CA PRO A 476 11.78 26.26 3.49
C PRO A 476 10.58 25.33 3.34
N ASN A 477 10.48 24.62 2.20
CA ASN A 477 9.39 23.70 1.91
C ASN A 477 9.68 22.25 2.33
N ASN A 478 10.86 21.98 2.90
CA ASN A 478 11.17 20.67 3.48
C ASN A 478 10.69 20.60 4.94
N PRO A 479 10.33 19.41 5.45
CA PRO A 479 10.09 19.21 6.87
C PRO A 479 11.30 19.64 7.71
N PRO A 480 11.12 20.12 8.95
CA PRO A 480 12.25 20.41 9.84
C PRO A 480 13.16 19.19 9.98
N ASN A 481 14.49 19.37 10.00
CA ASN A 481 15.45 18.27 10.12
C ASN A 481 15.16 17.34 11.31
N SER A 482 14.70 17.89 12.43
CA SER A 482 14.34 17.15 13.65
C SER A 482 12.97 16.45 13.59
N ASN A 483 12.25 16.51 12.47
CA ASN A 483 10.95 15.89 12.29
C ASN A 483 10.68 15.65 10.80
N LEU A 484 11.23 14.56 10.27
CA LEU A 484 10.99 14.13 8.90
C LEU A 484 9.53 13.68 8.69
N GLY A 485 8.93 13.02 9.69
CA GLY A 485 7.63 12.37 9.59
C GLY A 485 7.70 10.96 8.99
N ALA A 486 6.54 10.31 8.85
CA ALA A 486 6.42 8.96 8.30
C ALA A 486 6.49 8.94 6.77
N SER A 487 6.01 9.97 6.09
CA SER A 487 6.08 10.07 4.63
C SER A 487 6.00 11.52 4.18
N GLY A 488 6.45 11.79 2.96
CA GLY A 488 6.38 13.12 2.40
C GLY A 488 7.38 13.34 1.29
N LYS A 489 7.77 14.61 1.12
CA LYS A 489 8.64 15.07 0.05
C LYS A 489 9.81 15.88 0.59
N LEU A 490 10.99 15.66 0.02
CA LEU A 490 12.18 16.48 0.17
C LEU A 490 12.52 17.14 -1.17
N ASN A 491 12.52 18.47 -1.23
CA ASN A 491 13.03 19.25 -2.34
C ASN A 491 14.56 19.27 -2.26
N LEU A 492 15.21 18.81 -3.33
CA LEU A 492 16.65 18.61 -3.43
C LEU A 492 17.31 19.60 -4.39
N ASN A 493 16.57 20.59 -4.88
CA ASN A 493 17.04 21.62 -5.81
C ASN A 493 17.54 21.04 -7.15
N ALA A 494 18.84 21.07 -7.40
CA ALA A 494 19.46 20.68 -8.67
C ALA A 494 20.65 19.75 -8.46
N PHE A 495 20.97 18.98 -9.50
CA PHE A 495 22.06 18.03 -9.56
C PHE A 495 22.93 18.33 -10.77
N SER A 496 24.22 18.54 -10.56
CA SER A 496 25.21 18.52 -11.64
C SER A 496 25.35 17.11 -12.23
N PRO A 497 25.82 16.95 -13.49
CA PRO A 497 26.16 15.64 -14.03
C PRO A 497 27.14 14.89 -13.12
N GLY A 498 26.81 13.65 -12.76
CA GLY A 498 27.61 12.81 -11.85
C GLY A 498 27.46 13.12 -10.36
N GLU A 499 26.74 14.19 -9.96
CA GLU A 499 26.49 14.52 -8.56
C GLU A 499 25.62 13.45 -7.89
N THR A 500 26.02 13.07 -6.68
CA THR A 500 25.23 12.25 -5.76
C THR A 500 24.81 13.10 -4.57
N LYS A 501 23.51 13.13 -4.29
CA LYS A 501 22.99 13.62 -3.00
C LYS A 501 22.74 12.45 -2.08
N ARG A 502 23.08 12.65 -0.81
CA ARG A 502 22.93 11.68 0.27
C ARG A 502 22.00 12.25 1.33
N ILE A 503 20.88 11.59 1.56
CA ILE A 503 19.97 11.90 2.67
C ILE A 503 20.26 10.84 3.75
N LEU A 504 20.74 11.29 4.90
CA LEU A 504 21.05 10.44 6.04
C LEU A 504 19.97 10.67 7.10
N ILE A 505 19.22 9.62 7.41
CA ILE A 505 18.10 9.66 8.36
C ILE A 505 18.49 8.87 9.59
N ASP A 506 18.41 9.49 10.76
CA ASP A 506 18.58 8.84 12.06
C ASP A 506 17.30 8.06 12.40
N MET A 507 17.46 6.76 12.59
CA MET A 507 16.36 5.81 12.79
C MET A 507 16.44 5.19 14.18
N GLU A 508 15.27 4.92 14.75
CA GLU A 508 15.05 4.11 15.95
C GLU A 508 14.07 2.98 15.58
N ALA A 509 14.45 1.73 15.85
CA ALA A 509 13.52 0.60 15.82
C ALA A 509 12.60 0.67 17.04
N THR A 510 11.30 0.48 16.85
CA THR A 510 10.30 0.82 17.87
C THR A 510 9.40 -0.32 18.33
N GLN A 511 8.96 -1.20 17.43
CA GLN A 511 8.10 -2.34 17.78
C GLN A 511 8.35 -3.51 16.84
N TYR A 512 8.04 -4.72 17.32
CA TYR A 512 8.05 -5.96 16.55
C TYR A 512 7.38 -5.83 15.18
N SER A 513 8.00 -6.44 14.15
CA SER A 513 7.53 -6.26 12.77
C SER A 513 7.51 -7.50 11.89
N ILE A 514 7.94 -8.66 12.36
CA ILE A 514 8.15 -9.83 11.47
C ILE A 514 6.84 -10.29 10.82
N THR A 515 5.74 -10.25 11.56
CA THR A 515 4.41 -10.69 11.13
C THR A 515 3.75 -9.82 10.07
N ASP A 516 4.27 -8.62 9.83
CA ASP A 516 3.60 -7.59 9.06
C ASP A 516 4.31 -7.35 7.73
N SER A 517 3.75 -7.84 6.60
CA SER A 517 4.31 -7.53 5.27
C SER A 517 3.67 -6.26 4.68
N PRO A 518 4.46 -5.22 4.34
CA PRO A 518 5.91 -5.12 4.48
C PRO A 518 6.35 -4.62 5.87
N SER A 519 7.40 -5.21 6.44
CA SER A 519 7.93 -4.91 7.78
C SER A 519 9.05 -3.86 7.71
N GLY A 520 9.08 -2.91 8.65
CA GLY A 520 10.20 -1.96 8.84
C GLY A 520 10.91 -1.47 7.56
N VAL A 521 10.21 -0.74 6.69
CA VAL A 521 10.76 -0.31 5.39
C VAL A 521 11.05 1.19 5.37
N VAL A 522 12.20 1.55 4.78
CA VAL A 522 12.43 2.90 4.24
C VAL A 522 12.43 2.86 2.72
N ARG A 523 11.56 3.66 2.11
CA ARG A 523 11.42 3.81 0.66
C ARG A 523 11.77 5.22 0.25
N ALA A 524 12.34 5.34 -0.94
CA ALA A 524 12.61 6.62 -1.57
C ALA A 524 12.41 6.53 -3.08
N TRP A 525 11.94 7.61 -3.66
CA TRP A 525 11.76 7.73 -5.10
C TRP A 525 11.95 9.15 -5.59
N ILE A 526 12.15 9.32 -6.89
CA ILE A 526 12.02 10.63 -7.52
C ILE A 526 10.53 10.92 -7.69
N GLN A 527 10.03 11.84 -6.87
CA GLN A 527 8.67 12.34 -7.01
C GLN A 527 8.54 13.26 -8.22
N HIS A 528 9.55 14.09 -8.48
CA HIS A 528 9.57 14.99 -9.63
C HIS A 528 11.00 15.37 -10.00
N ALA A 529 11.30 15.45 -11.29
CA ALA A 529 12.57 15.97 -11.78
C ALA A 529 12.44 16.53 -13.19
N GLU A 530 13.20 17.58 -13.49
CA GLU A 530 13.15 18.27 -14.78
C GLU A 530 14.55 18.45 -15.37
N SER A 531 14.62 18.46 -16.70
CA SER A 531 15.74 19.03 -17.43
C SER A 531 15.47 20.51 -17.74
N THR A 532 16.33 21.13 -18.54
CA THR A 532 16.02 22.46 -19.10
C THR A 532 14.82 22.44 -20.05
N SER A 533 14.59 21.30 -20.71
CA SER A 533 13.69 21.15 -21.85
C SER A 533 12.47 20.26 -21.60
N THR A 534 12.45 19.43 -20.56
CA THR A 534 11.32 18.52 -20.31
C THR A 534 11.25 18.08 -18.85
N THR A 535 10.08 17.62 -18.43
CA THR A 535 9.96 16.80 -17.23
C THR A 535 10.60 15.44 -17.50
N ILE A 536 11.51 15.02 -16.63
CA ILE A 536 12.18 13.71 -16.69
C ILE A 536 11.31 12.70 -15.97
N TYR A 537 10.92 12.98 -14.73
CA TYR A 537 9.99 12.17 -13.93
C TYR A 537 8.79 13.02 -13.54
N GLY A 538 7.58 12.57 -13.87
CA GLY A 538 6.34 13.23 -13.49
C GLY A 538 5.99 13.06 -12.01
N GLU A 539 4.97 13.79 -11.53
CA GLU A 539 4.57 13.80 -10.12
C GLU A 539 4.05 12.44 -9.64
N GLN A 540 4.87 11.75 -8.84
CA GLN A 540 4.48 10.58 -8.09
C GLN A 540 4.42 10.92 -6.59
N THR A 541 3.22 11.06 -6.04
CA THR A 541 3.02 11.56 -4.67
C THR A 541 3.10 10.48 -3.57
N SER A 542 3.04 9.20 -3.94
CA SER A 542 3.14 8.07 -3.01
C SER A 542 3.88 6.89 -3.62
N TRP A 543 4.42 5.98 -2.81
CA TRP A 543 5.11 4.78 -3.30
C TRP A 543 4.17 3.86 -4.09
N GLY A 544 2.96 3.60 -3.57
CA GLY A 544 1.95 2.76 -4.23
C GLY A 544 1.18 3.44 -5.38
N GLY A 545 1.37 4.75 -5.59
CA GLY A 545 0.70 5.49 -6.65
C GLY A 545 1.27 5.19 -8.05
N SER A 546 0.64 5.78 -9.06
CA SER A 546 1.04 5.65 -10.47
C SER A 546 2.53 5.92 -10.64
N VAL A 547 3.25 4.93 -11.17
CA VAL A 547 4.70 4.96 -11.28
C VAL A 547 5.12 6.00 -12.32
N ALA A 548 5.88 7.00 -11.89
CA ALA A 548 6.55 7.90 -12.83
C ALA A 548 7.76 7.20 -13.44
N THR A 549 7.78 7.12 -14.77
CA THR A 549 8.95 6.68 -15.54
C THR A 549 9.51 7.82 -16.34
N ASN A 550 10.81 7.77 -16.64
CA ASN A 550 11.37 8.64 -17.67
C ASN A 550 10.91 8.20 -19.08
N GLU A 551 11.35 8.93 -20.10
CA GLU A 551 11.00 8.65 -21.51
C GLU A 551 11.54 7.32 -22.05
N PHE A 552 12.35 6.61 -21.27
CA PHE A 552 12.91 5.29 -21.55
C PHE A 552 12.25 4.19 -20.70
N GLY A 553 11.19 4.51 -19.94
CA GLY A 553 10.50 3.55 -19.07
C GLY A 553 11.27 3.20 -17.80
N GLN A 554 12.35 3.93 -17.48
CA GLN A 554 13.14 3.69 -16.27
C GLN A 554 12.44 4.27 -15.05
N ILE A 555 12.58 3.58 -13.92
CA ILE A 555 11.99 3.94 -12.63
C ILE A 555 13.12 4.34 -11.68
N ALA A 556 12.98 5.49 -11.02
CA ALA A 556 13.93 5.97 -10.03
C ALA A 556 13.38 5.77 -8.61
N ARG A 557 13.47 4.54 -8.11
CA ARG A 557 13.00 4.09 -6.79
C ARG A 557 14.03 3.21 -6.10
N GLY A 558 14.04 3.23 -4.77
CA GLY A 558 14.84 2.32 -3.95
C GLY A 558 14.20 2.11 -2.58
N TYR A 559 14.52 1.00 -1.93
CA TYR A 559 14.08 0.71 -0.57
C TYR A 559 15.11 -0.13 0.18
N ALA A 560 15.02 -0.13 1.51
CA ALA A 560 15.71 -1.05 2.39
C ALA A 560 14.71 -1.54 3.45
N ARG A 561 14.77 -2.83 3.79
CA ARG A 561 13.94 -3.46 4.83
C ARG A 561 14.78 -3.79 6.06
N VAL A 562 14.15 -3.73 7.22
CA VAL A 562 14.68 -4.20 8.49
C VAL A 562 13.55 -4.86 9.26
N ASP A 563 13.81 -6.04 9.82
CA ASP A 563 12.92 -6.71 10.75
C ASP A 563 13.26 -6.27 12.17
N VAL A 564 12.23 -5.87 12.91
CA VAL A 564 12.34 -5.57 14.32
C VAL A 564 11.90 -6.81 15.09
N LEU A 565 12.87 -7.43 15.76
CA LEU A 565 12.75 -8.62 16.59
C LEU A 565 12.26 -8.29 18.00
N GLU A 566 11.89 -9.29 18.79
CA GLU A 566 11.71 -9.15 20.24
C GLU A 566 12.73 -9.98 21.04
N ARG A 567 12.84 -9.66 22.32
CA ARG A 567 13.76 -10.34 23.26
C ARG A 567 13.14 -11.54 23.97
N ASP A 568 11.82 -11.58 24.03
CA ASP A 568 11.04 -12.53 24.80
C ASP A 568 9.77 -13.01 24.05
N THR A 569 9.69 -12.76 22.75
CA THR A 569 8.56 -13.14 21.89
C THR A 569 9.04 -13.55 20.51
N TRP A 570 8.47 -14.64 19.99
CA TRP A 570 8.74 -15.17 18.65
C TRP A 570 7.44 -15.70 18.04
N LEU A 571 7.06 -15.20 16.87
CA LEU A 571 5.84 -15.49 16.12
C LEU A 571 6.28 -15.97 14.74
N PHE A 572 6.34 -17.28 14.53
CA PHE A 572 6.99 -17.88 13.36
C PHE A 572 6.13 -17.83 12.09
N ASP A 573 5.47 -16.70 11.85
CA ASP A 573 4.42 -16.50 10.86
C ASP A 573 4.91 -15.92 9.53
N ASP A 574 6.23 -15.92 9.31
CA ASP A 574 6.82 -15.47 8.06
C ASP A 574 6.28 -16.30 6.88
N THR A 575 5.62 -15.61 5.94
CA THR A 575 5.03 -16.22 4.74
C THR A 575 5.91 -16.07 3.50
N GLU A 576 7.04 -15.36 3.60
CA GLU A 576 7.94 -15.04 2.49
C GLU A 576 9.28 -15.81 2.59
N ASP A 577 9.81 -16.06 3.79
CA ASP A 577 11.14 -16.68 4.01
C ASP A 577 11.07 -17.92 4.94
N ASP A 578 11.32 -19.11 4.38
CA ASP A 578 11.35 -20.35 5.16
C ASP A 578 12.60 -20.49 6.05
N ALA A 579 13.61 -19.64 5.87
CA ALA A 579 14.81 -19.62 6.69
C ALA A 579 14.72 -18.68 7.91
N ASN A 580 13.63 -17.91 8.04
CA ASN A 580 13.47 -16.94 9.13
C ASN A 580 13.05 -17.59 10.46
N LEU A 581 14.02 -18.20 11.15
CA LEU A 581 13.80 -18.82 12.46
C LEU A 581 13.87 -17.83 13.63
N GLU A 582 13.86 -16.51 13.36
CA GLU A 582 14.05 -15.47 14.37
C GLU A 582 15.25 -15.69 15.31
N GLY A 583 16.33 -16.28 14.78
CA GLY A 583 17.53 -16.62 15.54
C GLY A 583 17.46 -17.88 16.39
N TRP A 584 16.34 -18.62 16.39
CA TRP A 584 16.29 -19.96 16.98
C TRP A 584 17.18 -20.92 16.23
N THR A 585 17.90 -21.75 16.98
CA THR A 585 18.81 -22.76 16.43
C THR A 585 18.52 -24.12 17.01
N GLY A 586 18.87 -25.17 16.25
CA GLY A 586 18.69 -26.55 16.69
C GLY A 586 20.01 -27.31 16.74
N ALA A 587 20.21 -28.11 17.79
CA ALA A 587 21.39 -28.95 17.97
C ALA A 587 21.02 -30.34 18.54
N PRO A 588 21.84 -31.39 18.31
CA PRO A 588 22.87 -31.45 17.28
C PRO A 588 22.23 -31.46 15.88
N GLU A 589 22.83 -30.76 14.92
CA GLU A 589 22.31 -30.67 13.54
C GLU A 589 22.03 -32.05 12.92
N ALA A 590 22.86 -33.06 13.24
CA ALA A 590 22.71 -34.42 12.70
C ALA A 590 21.42 -35.12 13.17
N GLY A 591 20.84 -34.68 14.28
CA GLY A 591 19.58 -35.20 14.83
C GLY A 591 18.35 -34.51 14.24
N ILE A 592 18.50 -33.40 13.50
CA ILE A 592 17.42 -32.59 12.96
C ILE A 592 17.30 -32.86 11.46
N THR A 593 16.11 -33.31 11.04
CA THR A 593 15.80 -33.59 9.63
C THR A 593 15.09 -32.42 8.94
N SER A 594 14.42 -31.56 9.71
CA SER A 594 13.85 -30.28 9.24
C SER A 594 13.82 -29.29 10.39
N LEU A 595 14.29 -28.07 10.15
CA LEU A 595 14.09 -26.91 11.03
C LEU A 595 14.00 -25.68 10.14
N LYS A 596 12.77 -25.21 9.91
CA LYS A 596 12.46 -24.10 9.00
C LYS A 596 11.07 -23.55 9.28
N VAL A 597 10.77 -22.34 8.84
CA VAL A 597 9.39 -21.83 8.84
C VAL A 597 8.61 -22.48 7.70
N ASN A 598 7.43 -23.01 8.00
CA ASN A 598 6.48 -23.42 6.99
C ASN A 598 5.66 -22.20 6.58
N THR A 599 6.10 -21.52 5.51
CA THR A 599 5.49 -20.27 5.02
C THR A 599 4.02 -20.39 4.61
N SER A 600 3.52 -21.61 4.37
CA SER A 600 2.09 -21.84 4.10
C SER A 600 1.25 -21.97 5.36
N LEU A 601 1.86 -22.35 6.48
CA LEU A 601 1.20 -22.47 7.78
C LEU A 601 1.46 -21.26 8.69
N GLY A 602 2.57 -20.53 8.48
CA GLY A 602 3.04 -19.51 9.41
C GLY A 602 3.50 -20.11 10.74
N ALA A 603 4.23 -21.22 10.69
CA ALA A 603 4.75 -21.87 11.90
C ALA A 603 6.14 -22.49 11.66
N MET A 604 7.01 -22.48 12.67
CA MET A 604 8.29 -23.17 12.64
C MET A 604 8.07 -24.68 12.70
N ALA A 605 8.46 -25.37 11.63
CA ALA A 605 8.43 -26.82 11.55
C ALA A 605 9.76 -27.41 12.05
N LEU A 606 9.70 -28.15 13.16
CA LEU A 606 10.77 -29.00 13.66
C LEU A 606 10.45 -30.46 13.36
N LYS A 607 11.36 -31.15 12.67
CA LYS A 607 11.35 -32.60 12.55
C LYS A 607 12.70 -33.18 12.94
N HIS A 608 12.72 -34.11 13.88
CA HIS A 608 13.96 -34.73 14.37
C HIS A 608 13.94 -36.26 14.36
N ALA A 609 15.11 -36.87 14.55
CA ALA A 609 15.29 -38.32 14.61
C ALA A 609 16.10 -38.78 15.85
N ASP A 610 16.59 -37.84 16.67
CA ASP A 610 17.40 -38.10 17.88
C ASP A 610 16.65 -37.63 19.15
N ALA A 611 16.86 -38.32 20.26
CA ALA A 611 16.30 -38.03 21.59
C ALA A 611 16.89 -36.80 22.27
N ASN A 612 18.01 -36.28 21.76
CA ASN A 612 18.76 -35.21 22.39
C ASN A 612 18.73 -33.91 21.57
N VAL A 613 17.69 -33.71 20.76
CA VAL A 613 17.53 -32.46 20.02
C VAL A 613 17.11 -31.34 20.98
N GLU A 614 17.82 -30.23 20.91
CA GLU A 614 17.53 -29.00 21.64
C GLU A 614 17.30 -27.85 20.66
N LEU A 615 16.21 -27.11 20.88
CA LEU A 615 15.95 -25.80 20.29
C LEU A 615 16.43 -24.72 21.25
N THR A 616 17.36 -23.88 20.81
CA THR A 616 17.96 -22.82 21.62
C THR A 616 17.52 -21.47 21.10
N ALA A 617 17.04 -20.61 22.01
CA ALA A 617 16.66 -19.24 21.73
C ALA A 617 17.88 -18.40 21.33
N PRO A 618 17.69 -17.27 20.61
CA PRO A 618 18.79 -16.42 20.17
C PRO A 618 19.60 -15.80 21.32
N ASP A 619 20.84 -15.39 21.03
CA ASP A 619 21.76 -14.84 22.05
C ASP A 619 21.37 -13.44 22.58
N TRP A 620 20.44 -12.75 21.90
CA TRP A 620 19.84 -11.49 22.37
C TRP A 620 18.61 -11.68 23.28
N THR A 621 18.27 -12.93 23.62
CA THR A 621 17.17 -13.25 24.53
C THR A 621 17.33 -12.51 25.85
N GLU A 622 16.26 -11.86 26.29
CA GLU A 622 16.19 -11.19 27.59
C GLU A 622 14.75 -11.19 28.09
N ILE A 623 14.45 -12.03 29.08
CA ILE A 623 13.11 -12.23 29.63
C ILE A 623 13.08 -11.71 31.07
N ASN A 624 12.06 -10.94 31.40
CA ASN A 624 11.82 -10.45 32.75
C ASN A 624 10.94 -11.45 33.54
N ALA A 625 11.57 -12.41 34.22
CA ALA A 625 10.87 -13.44 35.00
C ALA A 625 10.13 -12.89 36.23
N ASP A 626 10.48 -11.68 36.70
CA ASP A 626 9.73 -11.01 37.75
C ASP A 626 8.39 -10.45 37.25
N GLN A 627 8.26 -10.23 35.94
CA GLN A 627 7.05 -9.72 35.29
C GLN A 627 6.17 -10.84 34.75
N TYR A 628 6.78 -11.87 34.15
CA TYR A 628 6.07 -12.99 33.55
C TYR A 628 6.34 -14.29 34.32
N ASP A 629 5.28 -14.90 34.82
CA ASP A 629 5.31 -16.11 35.64
C ASP A 629 5.00 -17.40 34.84
N GLN A 630 4.62 -17.25 33.58
CA GLN A 630 4.24 -18.33 32.69
C GLN A 630 4.92 -18.20 31.31
N LEU A 631 5.36 -19.33 30.75
CA LEU A 631 5.74 -19.47 29.35
C LEU A 631 4.56 -20.05 28.59
N VAL A 632 4.24 -19.53 27.41
CA VAL A 632 3.25 -20.09 26.50
C VAL A 632 3.96 -20.60 25.26
N LEU A 633 3.80 -21.90 24.98
CA LEU A 633 4.21 -22.51 23.73
C LEU A 633 2.97 -22.88 22.95
N ARG A 634 2.70 -22.15 21.86
CA ARG A 634 1.63 -22.51 20.95
C ARG A 634 2.18 -23.49 19.92
N LEU A 635 1.82 -24.76 20.08
CA LEU A 635 2.41 -25.83 19.28
C LEU A 635 1.41 -26.91 18.93
N ARG A 636 1.68 -27.58 17.81
CA ARG A 636 1.05 -28.82 17.38
C ARG A 636 2.11 -29.92 17.29
N SER A 637 1.82 -31.09 17.86
CA SER A 637 2.54 -32.34 17.59
C SER A 637 1.65 -33.29 16.78
N HIS A 638 2.26 -34.05 15.87
CA HIS A 638 1.57 -34.94 14.94
C HIS A 638 1.53 -36.41 15.39
N ASP A 639 2.13 -36.76 16.53
CA ASP A 639 2.39 -38.16 16.90
C ASP A 639 2.21 -38.50 18.39
N GLY A 640 1.11 -38.02 18.99
CA GLY A 640 0.68 -38.39 20.33
C GLY A 640 1.43 -37.63 21.44
N PRO A 641 1.11 -37.88 22.72
CA PRO A 641 1.65 -37.08 23.81
C PRO A 641 3.18 -37.20 23.94
N HIS A 642 3.89 -36.07 24.04
CA HIS A 642 5.35 -36.05 24.23
C HIS A 642 5.73 -35.26 25.47
N THR A 643 6.78 -35.69 26.16
CA THR A 643 7.39 -34.89 27.22
C THR A 643 8.40 -33.91 26.61
N ALA A 644 8.36 -32.66 27.04
CA ALA A 644 9.37 -31.66 26.70
C ALA A 644 9.91 -31.01 27.99
N VAL A 645 11.15 -30.55 27.92
CA VAL A 645 11.82 -29.85 29.02
C VAL A 645 12.21 -28.46 28.57
N VAL A 646 11.86 -27.45 29.36
CA VAL A 646 12.34 -26.09 29.19
C VAL A 646 13.48 -25.87 30.19
N TYR A 647 14.63 -25.45 29.68
CA TYR A 647 15.77 -25.01 30.48
C TYR A 647 15.98 -23.51 30.31
N TRP A 648 16.51 -22.86 31.34
CA TRP A 648 16.87 -21.45 31.27
C TRP A 648 18.20 -21.14 31.97
N GLY A 649 18.79 -20.00 31.60
CA GLY A 649 20.05 -19.51 32.15
C GLY A 649 20.02 -18.00 32.36
N THR A 650 20.91 -17.52 33.24
CA THR A 650 21.02 -16.08 33.60
C THR A 650 22.21 -15.39 32.90
N GLY A 651 22.77 -16.04 31.88
CA GLY A 651 23.96 -15.60 31.13
C GLY A 651 25.28 -16.22 31.63
N ASP A 652 25.19 -17.21 32.51
CA ASP A 652 26.28 -18.04 33.03
C ASP A 652 26.27 -19.47 32.48
N GLY A 653 25.42 -19.73 31.48
CA GLY A 653 25.17 -21.04 30.89
C GLY A 653 23.96 -21.74 31.50
N PHE A 654 23.53 -22.81 30.83
CA PHE A 654 22.43 -23.65 31.31
C PHE A 654 22.82 -24.47 32.54
N ASP A 655 22.03 -24.36 33.61
CA ASP A 655 22.08 -25.24 34.77
C ASP A 655 20.97 -26.30 34.65
N PRO A 656 21.28 -27.62 34.68
CA PRO A 656 20.26 -28.66 34.67
C PRO A 656 19.23 -28.53 35.80
N ALA A 657 19.59 -27.90 36.93
CA ALA A 657 18.67 -27.62 38.03
C ALA A 657 17.65 -26.52 37.73
N ARG A 658 17.85 -25.73 36.65
CA ARG A 658 16.92 -24.71 36.18
C ARG A 658 16.11 -25.24 35.00
N SER A 659 15.20 -26.15 35.31
CA SER A 659 14.35 -26.77 34.30
C SER A 659 12.96 -27.10 34.81
N VAL A 660 12.01 -27.14 33.89
CA VAL A 660 10.67 -27.67 34.11
C VAL A 660 10.32 -28.61 32.96
N ALA A 661 9.75 -29.76 33.28
CA ALA A 661 9.27 -30.72 32.28
C ALA A 661 7.74 -30.74 32.26
N PHE A 662 7.15 -30.92 31.09
CA PHE A 662 5.71 -30.98 30.90
C PHE A 662 5.37 -31.94 29.76
N ARG A 663 4.11 -32.38 29.71
CA ARG A 663 3.60 -33.25 28.63
C ARG A 663 2.73 -32.46 27.66
N GLY A 664 3.07 -32.50 26.37
CA GLY A 664 2.25 -32.01 25.27
C GLY A 664 1.13 -33.00 24.91
N LEU A 665 0.08 -32.51 24.25
CA LEU A 665 -1.13 -33.28 23.95
C LEU A 665 -0.98 -34.23 22.75
N GLY A 666 -0.32 -33.78 21.68
CA GLY A 666 -0.09 -34.58 20.46
C GLY A 666 -1.34 -35.03 19.73
N ASP A 667 -2.38 -34.21 19.78
CA ASP A 667 -3.69 -34.41 19.14
C ASP A 667 -3.75 -33.92 17.69
N SER A 668 -2.61 -33.50 17.12
CA SER A 668 -2.52 -32.88 15.79
C SER A 668 -3.28 -31.56 15.65
N GLU A 669 -3.59 -30.88 16.76
CA GLU A 669 -4.12 -29.52 16.78
C GLU A 669 -3.14 -28.54 17.42
N PHE A 670 -3.24 -27.25 17.09
CA PHE A 670 -2.47 -26.21 17.76
C PHE A 670 -3.08 -25.94 19.13
N ASN A 671 -2.26 -26.00 20.16
CA ASN A 671 -2.66 -25.77 21.53
C ASN A 671 -1.75 -24.74 22.21
N ASP A 672 -2.32 -23.88 23.04
CA ASP A 672 -1.56 -23.03 23.96
C ASP A 672 -1.14 -23.87 25.17
N LEU A 673 0.11 -24.33 25.20
CA LEU A 673 0.66 -24.99 26.38
C LEU A 673 1.17 -23.93 27.35
N VAL A 674 0.37 -23.61 28.37
CA VAL A 674 0.71 -22.66 29.43
C VAL A 674 1.56 -23.35 30.50
N ILE A 675 2.85 -23.05 30.55
CA ILE A 675 3.83 -23.68 31.44
C ILE A 675 4.06 -22.77 32.67
N PRO A 676 3.75 -23.24 33.89
CA PRO A 676 3.81 -22.42 35.11
C PRO A 676 5.24 -22.28 35.65
N MET A 677 6.08 -21.50 34.95
CA MET A 677 7.51 -21.32 35.22
C MET A 677 7.82 -20.92 36.67
N SER A 678 7.00 -20.04 37.26
CA SER A 678 7.17 -19.57 38.65
C SER A 678 6.96 -20.66 39.72
N SER A 679 6.52 -21.86 39.33
CA SER A 679 6.49 -23.02 40.24
C SER A 679 7.90 -23.48 40.61
N HIS A 680 8.89 -23.15 39.79
CA HIS A 680 10.30 -23.38 40.08
C HIS A 680 10.90 -22.19 40.83
N SER A 681 11.57 -22.43 41.96
CA SER A 681 12.07 -21.35 42.85
C SER A 681 13.11 -20.44 42.20
N ASP A 682 13.80 -20.95 41.19
CA ASP A 682 14.88 -20.24 40.49
C ASP A 682 14.40 -19.46 39.25
N TRP A 683 13.08 -19.41 39.01
CA TRP A 683 12.48 -18.51 38.02
C TRP A 683 12.29 -17.11 38.63
N ALA A 684 13.31 -16.26 38.49
CA ALA A 684 13.30 -14.89 38.98
C ALA A 684 14.35 -14.02 38.25
N GLY A 685 14.14 -12.71 38.26
CA GLY A 685 15.06 -11.73 37.67
C GLY A 685 15.13 -11.77 36.15
N THR A 686 16.31 -11.50 35.59
CA THR A 686 16.54 -11.46 34.14
C THR A 686 17.08 -12.80 33.64
N ILE A 687 16.33 -13.44 32.75
CA ILE A 687 16.73 -14.66 32.05
C ILE A 687 17.33 -14.27 30.70
N LYS A 688 18.47 -14.88 30.33
CA LYS A 688 19.21 -14.55 29.10
C LYS A 688 19.40 -15.72 28.15
N GLU A 689 19.09 -16.91 28.60
CA GLU A 689 19.27 -18.15 27.83
C GLU A 689 18.00 -18.98 28.04
N LEU A 690 17.48 -19.54 26.95
CA LEU A 690 16.30 -20.41 26.96
C LEU A 690 16.55 -21.54 25.96
N LYS A 691 16.23 -22.77 26.33
CA LYS A 691 16.17 -23.88 25.37
C LYS A 691 15.03 -24.83 25.69
N ILE A 692 14.51 -25.44 24.64
CA ILE A 692 13.43 -26.41 24.68
C ILE A 692 14.00 -27.73 24.16
N VAL A 693 13.89 -28.78 24.96
CA VAL A 693 14.33 -30.12 24.63
C VAL A 693 13.09 -31.00 24.52
N PRO A 694 12.60 -31.30 23.31
CA PRO A 694 11.63 -32.37 23.12
C PRO A 694 12.29 -33.68 23.52
N LEU A 695 11.85 -34.29 24.62
CA LEU A 695 12.36 -35.59 25.05
C LEU A 695 11.66 -36.71 24.29
N LEU A 696 12.43 -37.76 23.98
CA LEU A 696 11.88 -39.05 23.59
C LEU A 696 11.40 -39.79 24.84
N GLY A 697 10.09 -39.68 25.12
CA GLY A 697 9.41 -40.41 26.18
C GLY A 697 7.90 -40.39 25.96
N ASP A 698 7.32 -41.59 25.85
CA ASP A 698 5.91 -41.91 25.57
C ASP A 698 5.31 -41.50 24.20
N ALA A 699 6.11 -41.29 23.15
CA ALA A 699 5.61 -41.50 21.78
C ALA A 699 5.64 -43.01 21.48
N PRO A 700 4.49 -43.73 21.40
CA PRO A 700 4.48 -45.19 21.42
C PRO A 700 4.15 -45.73 20.03
N ALA A 701 5.11 -45.73 19.09
CA ALA A 701 5.16 -46.68 17.98
C ALA A 701 6.37 -46.46 17.05
N GLU A 702 6.70 -47.50 16.28
CA GLU A 702 7.75 -47.56 15.24
C GLU A 702 7.51 -46.57 14.08
N ASP A 703 6.41 -45.80 14.09
CA ASP A 703 5.93 -44.86 13.07
C ASP A 703 5.67 -43.42 13.57
N ALA A 704 6.09 -43.07 14.80
CA ALA A 704 6.00 -41.70 15.33
C ALA A 704 6.79 -40.70 14.44
N SER A 705 6.18 -39.55 14.14
CA SER A 705 6.66 -38.60 13.13
C SER A 705 7.79 -37.68 13.61
N ALA A 706 7.93 -37.52 14.94
CA ALA A 706 8.83 -36.60 15.62
C ALA A 706 8.76 -35.19 15.01
N TRP A 707 7.53 -34.76 14.69
CA TRP A 707 7.22 -33.54 13.97
C TRP A 707 6.40 -32.62 14.86
N TYR A 708 6.93 -31.41 15.05
CA TYR A 708 6.29 -30.30 15.73
C TYR A 708 6.14 -29.13 14.78
N ASP A 709 4.99 -28.46 14.82
CA ASP A 709 4.83 -27.11 14.28
C ASP A 709 4.64 -26.16 15.46
N ILE A 710 5.48 -25.13 15.55
CA ILE A 710 5.46 -24.14 16.63
C ILE A 710 5.03 -22.81 16.01
N ASP A 711 3.85 -22.33 16.40
CA ASP A 711 3.27 -21.07 15.93
C ASP A 711 3.92 -19.89 16.67
N ALA A 712 3.97 -19.98 18.00
CA ALA A 712 4.46 -18.90 18.84
C ALA A 712 5.13 -19.37 20.13
N ILE A 713 6.12 -18.60 20.58
CA ILE A 713 6.77 -18.70 21.88
C ILE A 713 6.74 -17.32 22.53
N PHE A 714 6.05 -17.18 23.66
CA PHE A 714 5.94 -15.91 24.38
C PHE A 714 5.67 -16.13 25.87
N PHE A 715 5.74 -15.07 26.67
CA PHE A 715 5.53 -15.13 28.12
C PHE A 715 4.29 -14.36 28.53
N GLN A 716 3.69 -14.75 29.66
CA GLN A 716 2.53 -14.06 30.20
C GLN A 716 2.56 -13.93 31.73
N SER A 717 1.83 -12.94 32.23
CA SER A 717 1.63 -12.68 33.65
C SER A 717 0.23 -13.12 34.06
N SER A 718 0.14 -14.16 34.89
CA SER A 718 -1.15 -14.64 35.42
C SER A 718 -1.84 -13.62 36.32
N THR A 719 -1.06 -12.73 36.93
CA THR A 719 -1.55 -11.67 37.83
C THR A 719 -2.04 -10.44 37.05
N GLU A 720 -1.22 -9.93 36.13
CA GLU A 720 -1.56 -8.73 35.36
C GLU A 720 -2.45 -9.02 34.15
N LYS A 721 -2.61 -10.31 33.78
CA LYS A 721 -3.35 -10.76 32.59
C LYS A 721 -2.84 -10.08 31.32
N ALA A 722 -1.52 -10.08 31.16
CA ALA A 722 -0.80 -9.46 30.05
C ALA A 722 0.27 -10.40 29.49
N THR A 723 0.64 -10.21 28.22
CA THR A 723 1.62 -11.01 27.48
C THR A 723 2.84 -10.17 27.12
N SER A 724 3.97 -10.82 26.86
CA SER A 724 5.14 -10.21 26.23
C SER A 724 4.92 -9.93 24.75
N ALA A 725 4.04 -10.72 24.11
CA ALA A 725 3.80 -10.66 22.69
C ALA A 725 2.87 -9.51 22.29
N PRO A 726 3.34 -8.53 21.50
CA PRO A 726 2.51 -7.43 21.04
C PRO A 726 1.29 -7.93 20.26
N GLY A 727 0.08 -7.51 20.65
CA GLY A 727 -1.17 -7.86 19.95
C GLY A 727 -1.74 -9.26 20.24
N ILE A 728 -1.05 -10.09 21.04
CA ILE A 728 -1.56 -11.41 21.44
C ILE A 728 -2.27 -11.31 22.79
N GLU A 729 -3.49 -11.84 22.86
CA GLU A 729 -4.29 -11.91 24.09
C GLU A 729 -3.70 -12.92 25.09
N TYR A 730 -3.93 -12.67 26.38
CA TYR A 730 -3.58 -13.60 27.45
C TYR A 730 -4.28 -14.95 27.26
N SER A 731 -3.54 -16.06 27.33
CA SER A 731 -4.10 -17.39 27.21
C SER A 731 -4.75 -17.82 28.52
N GLU A 732 -6.06 -18.09 28.49
CA GLU A 732 -6.84 -18.57 29.64
C GLU A 732 -6.82 -20.10 29.79
N GLU A 733 -5.99 -20.80 29.00
CA GLU A 733 -5.80 -22.23 29.14
C GLU A 733 -5.23 -22.59 30.53
N THR A 734 -5.64 -23.75 31.02
CA THR A 734 -5.19 -24.21 32.34
C THR A 734 -3.70 -24.55 32.26
N PRO A 735 -2.86 -24.09 33.21
CA PRO A 735 -1.45 -24.44 33.21
C PRO A 735 -1.23 -25.95 33.18
N VAL A 736 -0.29 -26.39 32.34
CA VAL A 736 0.06 -27.80 32.21
C VAL A 736 0.64 -28.34 33.52
N GLU A 737 0.39 -29.61 33.81
CA GLU A 737 0.99 -30.28 34.95
C GLU A 737 2.49 -30.51 34.68
N LEU A 738 3.32 -30.10 35.63
CA LEU A 738 4.77 -30.34 35.55
C LEU A 738 5.06 -31.79 35.95
N VAL A 739 5.94 -32.45 35.18
CA VAL A 739 6.34 -33.84 35.41
C VAL A 739 7.79 -33.91 35.92
N ASP A 740 8.13 -34.99 36.64
CA ASP A 740 9.51 -35.26 37.02
C ASP A 740 10.23 -35.95 35.84
N PRO A 741 11.25 -35.32 35.23
CA PRO A 741 11.96 -35.89 34.09
C PRO A 741 12.67 -37.23 34.39
N GLY A 742 12.76 -37.64 35.67
CA GLY A 742 13.41 -38.89 36.10
C GLY A 742 12.49 -40.02 36.59
N ALA A 743 11.16 -39.86 36.57
CA ALA A 743 10.25 -40.83 37.20
C ALA A 743 9.84 -42.04 36.31
N ASP A 744 9.95 -41.94 34.99
CA ASP A 744 9.47 -42.97 34.06
C ASP A 744 10.56 -43.94 33.53
N SER A 745 11.77 -43.92 34.10
CA SER A 745 12.74 -45.00 33.87
C SER A 745 12.48 -46.17 34.84
N GLU A 746 11.36 -46.86 34.70
CA GLU A 746 11.30 -48.24 35.20
C GLU A 746 12.24 -49.09 34.34
N ASP A 747 13.39 -49.41 34.93
CA ASP A 747 14.39 -50.34 34.42
C ASP A 747 13.72 -51.70 34.09
N PRO A 748 13.62 -52.11 32.81
CA PRO A 748 12.95 -53.36 32.45
C PRO A 748 13.83 -54.60 32.72
N SER A 749 14.83 -54.53 33.61
CA SER A 749 15.82 -55.59 33.81
C SER A 749 15.68 -56.45 35.07
N ASP A 750 14.57 -56.39 35.81
CA ASP A 750 14.36 -57.26 37.00
C ASP A 750 13.39 -58.44 36.80
N ASP A 751 12.98 -58.75 35.57
CA ASP A 751 12.31 -60.00 35.21
C ASP A 751 13.18 -60.84 34.27
N GLU A 752 14.18 -61.55 34.83
CA GLU A 752 14.53 -62.92 34.40
C GLU A 752 15.64 -63.52 35.29
N LYS A 753 15.25 -64.38 36.24
CA LYS A 753 16.14 -65.45 36.72
C LYS A 753 15.53 -66.83 36.44
N ASP A 754 16.06 -67.39 35.35
CA ASP A 754 16.48 -68.78 35.15
C ASP A 754 15.42 -69.82 34.69
N PRO A 755 15.56 -70.39 33.47
CA PRO A 755 14.81 -71.55 33.03
C PRO A 755 15.54 -72.86 33.41
N GLY A 756 15.09 -73.50 34.49
CA GLY A 756 15.58 -74.79 34.96
C GLY A 756 14.56 -75.92 34.81
N VAL A 757 14.84 -76.86 33.91
CA VAL A 757 14.10 -78.09 33.60
C VAL A 757 13.83 -79.00 34.81
N GLY A 758 12.60 -79.54 34.89
CA GLY A 758 12.38 -80.95 35.28
C GLY A 758 11.33 -81.24 36.35
N GLY A 759 10.39 -82.15 36.04
CA GLY A 759 9.82 -83.06 37.04
C GLY A 759 8.29 -83.11 37.12
N GLU A 760 7.75 -84.31 36.89
CA GLU A 760 6.34 -84.68 36.98
C GLU A 760 5.82 -84.78 38.43
N ASN A 761 4.51 -84.48 38.58
CA ASN A 761 3.53 -85.18 39.46
C ASN A 761 3.55 -84.93 41.01
N PRO A 762 2.50 -85.33 41.76
CA PRO A 762 1.28 -84.54 42.02
C PRO A 762 0.97 -84.38 43.53
N GLY A 763 0.05 -83.48 43.92
CA GLY A 763 -0.54 -83.58 45.25
C GLY A 763 -1.33 -82.38 45.76
N GLN A 764 -2.63 -82.65 46.02
CA GLN A 764 -3.44 -82.20 47.16
C GLN A 764 -3.88 -80.73 47.20
N ASP A 765 -5.15 -80.45 46.90
CA ASP A 765 -6.36 -80.62 47.74
C ASP A 765 -6.67 -79.31 48.46
N GLY A 766 -7.84 -78.72 48.14
CA GLY A 766 -8.54 -77.85 49.09
C GLY A 766 -9.32 -76.67 48.51
N GLY A 767 -10.58 -76.91 48.12
CA GLY A 767 -11.70 -76.10 48.62
C GLY A 767 -12.20 -74.90 47.79
N ASP A 768 -13.21 -75.16 46.97
CA ASP A 768 -14.44 -74.35 46.76
C ASP A 768 -15.21 -74.18 48.11
N PRO A 769 -16.24 -73.31 48.33
CA PRO A 769 -17.04 -72.53 47.37
C PRO A 769 -17.56 -71.11 47.75
N GLY A 770 -18.14 -70.44 46.75
CA GLY A 770 -19.27 -69.51 46.86
C GLY A 770 -18.91 -68.03 46.63
N ASN A 771 -19.64 -67.22 45.87
CA ASN A 771 -21.06 -67.27 45.53
C ASN A 771 -21.39 -66.37 44.32
N ASP A 772 -22.45 -66.75 43.60
CA ASP A 772 -23.29 -66.03 42.60
C ASP A 772 -23.58 -64.53 42.88
N GLY A 773 -24.10 -63.67 41.98
CA GLY A 773 -24.65 -63.72 40.63
C GLY A 773 -25.31 -62.35 40.30
N GLU A 774 -25.46 -62.02 39.00
CA GLU A 774 -26.49 -61.19 38.29
C GLU A 774 -27.09 -59.91 38.95
N SER A 775 -27.51 -58.80 38.31
CA SER A 775 -27.86 -58.37 36.93
C SER A 775 -28.17 -56.84 36.99
N PRO A 776 -28.38 -56.12 35.86
CA PRO A 776 -28.50 -54.65 35.80
C PRO A 776 -29.95 -54.15 35.59
N LEU A 777 -30.64 -53.68 36.64
CA LEU A 777 -31.93 -52.94 36.60
C LEU A 777 -32.05 -52.05 37.88
N ASP A 778 -32.76 -50.91 37.83
CA ASP A 778 -33.03 -50.06 39.02
C ASP A 778 -34.37 -50.41 39.71
N GLU A 779 -34.54 -49.91 40.94
CA GLU A 779 -35.58 -50.34 41.90
C GLU A 779 -37.04 -50.00 41.52
N ASP A 780 -37.26 -49.34 40.38
CA ASP A 780 -38.59 -49.05 39.84
C ASP A 780 -38.85 -49.69 38.45
N GLY A 781 -37.94 -50.55 37.96
CA GLY A 781 -38.21 -51.47 36.86
C GLY A 781 -38.42 -50.83 35.48
N ASN A 782 -37.86 -49.63 35.23
CA ASN A 782 -38.02 -48.95 33.94
C ASN A 782 -36.71 -48.94 33.13
N PRO A 783 -36.73 -49.33 31.84
CA PRO A 783 -35.60 -49.10 30.95
C PRO A 783 -35.63 -47.67 30.37
N ARG A 784 -34.44 -47.06 30.32
CA ARG A 784 -33.91 -46.21 29.21
C ARG A 784 -34.33 -44.73 29.04
N VAL A 785 -33.29 -43.97 28.65
CA VAL A 785 -33.18 -42.98 27.55
C VAL A 785 -33.33 -41.46 27.83
N LYS A 786 -32.35 -40.73 27.27
CA LYS A 786 -32.08 -39.27 27.18
C LYS A 786 -33.22 -38.44 26.51
N VAL A 787 -33.32 -37.14 26.83
CA VAL A 787 -32.92 -35.96 25.98
C VAL A 787 -33.44 -34.61 26.56
N LYS A 788 -32.57 -33.59 26.47
CA LYS A 788 -32.69 -32.09 26.48
C LYS A 788 -33.98 -31.39 26.94
N SER A 789 -33.81 -30.30 27.72
CA SER A 789 -34.02 -28.90 27.27
C SER A 789 -33.88 -27.91 28.44
N GLY A 790 -33.29 -26.74 28.18
CA GLY A 790 -33.00 -25.70 29.16
C GLY A 790 -34.19 -24.86 29.64
N GLY A 791 -33.88 -23.79 30.37
CA GLY A 791 -34.84 -22.74 30.71
C GLY A 791 -34.56 -22.05 32.04
N CYS A 792 -34.23 -20.76 31.96
CA CYS A 792 -34.03 -19.77 33.02
C CYS A 792 -35.13 -19.69 34.09
N SER A 793 -34.79 -19.25 35.31
CA SER A 793 -35.17 -17.90 35.79
C SER A 793 -34.78 -17.63 37.26
N SER A 794 -34.57 -16.34 37.48
CA SER A 794 -34.17 -15.56 38.66
C SER A 794 -35.06 -15.63 39.91
N THR A 795 -34.45 -15.32 41.07
CA THR A 795 -34.88 -14.34 42.12
C THR A 795 -33.80 -14.39 43.23
N GLY A 796 -33.37 -13.36 43.95
CA GLY A 796 -33.82 -11.99 44.19
C GLY A 796 -33.50 -11.63 45.65
N ALA A 797 -32.54 -10.71 45.84
CA ALA A 797 -32.27 -9.78 46.96
C ALA A 797 -32.47 -10.16 48.45
N ASP A 798 -31.48 -9.80 49.29
CA ASP A 798 -31.69 -8.87 50.42
C ASP A 798 -30.37 -8.31 50.97
N ALA A 799 -30.44 -7.07 51.46
CA ALA A 799 -29.35 -6.22 51.96
C ALA A 799 -29.24 -6.26 53.50
N ASP A 800 -28.05 -5.99 54.06
CA ASP A 800 -27.85 -4.91 55.05
C ASP A 800 -26.43 -4.83 55.68
N ALA A 801 -26.02 -3.58 55.88
CA ALA A 801 -25.17 -3.00 56.96
C ALA A 801 -23.65 -3.27 57.07
N ALA A 802 -22.88 -2.17 57.04
CA ALA A 802 -21.49 -1.98 57.50
C ALA A 802 -21.46 -1.45 58.97
N PRO A 803 -20.35 -0.93 59.57
CA PRO A 803 -18.88 -1.12 59.37
C PRO A 803 -18.08 -1.32 60.70
N LEU A 804 -16.81 -1.70 60.65
CA LEU A 804 -15.77 -1.35 61.65
C LEU A 804 -14.35 -1.30 61.04
N SER A 805 -13.63 -0.19 61.28
CA SER A 805 -12.16 -0.01 61.17
C SER A 805 -11.54 -0.05 62.60
N PRO A 806 -10.26 0.29 62.93
CA PRO A 806 -9.11 0.80 62.14
C PRO A 806 -7.66 0.36 62.56
N SER A 807 -6.64 0.69 61.74
CA SER A 807 -5.29 1.19 62.12
C SER A 807 -4.45 1.37 60.82
N GLY A 808 -3.97 2.55 60.37
CA GLY A 808 -2.95 3.47 60.92
C GLY A 808 -1.62 3.29 60.13
N VAL A 809 -0.83 4.25 59.61
CA VAL A 809 -0.59 5.69 59.85
C VAL A 809 0.18 6.33 58.64
N ALA A 810 0.03 7.65 58.50
CA ALA A 810 0.62 8.73 57.64
C ALA A 810 2.14 8.68 57.31
N TRP A 811 2.70 9.43 56.33
CA TRP A 811 3.04 10.90 56.26
C TRP A 811 3.01 11.45 54.79
N ALA A 812 2.22 12.48 54.41
CA ALA A 812 2.41 13.96 54.41
C ALA A 812 3.51 14.53 53.43
N LEU A 813 3.17 15.11 52.25
CA LEU A 813 2.64 16.47 51.88
C LEU A 813 3.62 17.66 51.93
N GLY A 814 3.65 18.45 50.83
CA GLY A 814 4.23 19.79 50.76
C GLY A 814 4.03 20.53 49.42
N LEU A 815 2.89 21.23 49.29
CA LEU A 815 2.53 22.17 48.21
C LEU A 815 3.30 23.50 48.28
N GLY A 816 3.48 24.17 47.12
CA GLY A 816 3.88 25.59 47.05
C GLY A 816 3.60 26.21 45.68
N ALA A 817 2.84 27.31 45.66
CA ALA A 817 2.13 27.89 44.52
C ALA A 817 2.85 29.07 43.83
N LEU A 818 2.35 29.39 42.61
CA LEU A 818 2.27 30.69 41.90
C LEU A 818 3.46 31.66 41.84
N GLY A 819 3.78 32.08 40.60
CA GLY A 819 4.49 33.33 40.34
C GLY A 819 4.50 33.73 38.87
N LEU A 820 3.64 34.69 38.50
CA LEU A 820 3.78 35.50 37.28
C LEU A 820 5.19 36.11 37.18
N LEU A 821 5.78 36.14 35.97
CA LEU A 821 6.40 37.35 35.41
C LEU A 821 6.90 37.13 33.98
N SER A 822 6.33 37.91 33.07
CA SER A 822 6.91 38.28 31.78
C SER A 822 8.29 38.94 31.95
N ARG A 823 9.31 38.52 31.18
CA ARG A 823 10.28 39.46 30.59
C ARG A 823 11.10 38.85 29.45
N ARG A 824 10.88 39.41 28.26
CA ARG A 824 11.82 39.55 27.14
C ARG A 824 13.24 39.98 27.58
N ARG A 825 14.27 39.32 27.05
CA ARG A 825 15.31 39.82 26.10
C ARG A 825 16.72 39.25 26.38
N ARG A 826 17.29 38.71 25.29
CA ARG A 826 18.69 38.77 24.82
C ARG A 826 19.79 38.13 25.67
N GLY A 827 20.25 36.99 25.18
CA GLY A 827 21.63 36.56 25.05
C GLY A 827 21.71 35.79 23.75
#